data_AF-A0A536B3X5-F1
#
_entry.id   AF-A0A536B3X5-F1
#
_cell.length_a   1.000
_cell.length_b   1.000
_cell.length_c   1.000
_cell.angle_alpha   90.00
_cell.angle_beta   90.00
_cell.angle_gamma   90.00
#
_symmetry.space_group_name_H-M   'P 1'
#
loop_
_entity.id
_entity.type
_entity.pdbx_description
1 polymer ?
#
loop_
_entity_poly.entity_id
_entity_poly.type
_entity_poly.pdbx_seq_one_letter_code
_entity_poly.pdbx_strand_id
1 'polypeptide(L)'
;MDIHQLRSWIFELYEPLENERQYIVYDGERGNLLIDAPPFSERALRLVRGAGPASLLVATNAARAADAAKYREALGLQVAVHADDADGLPGGPDLVLGDDELVRPDARAVRVHANGEGATVLLLRKAGGVLVCGDLDLASDAARTLLPLSFSVVLSARRSPMWNAGKDNLLALQDELPKPPKQFGILLQAPWDRAYKGRLEDKLVPHDPIVPREVTAPREAAMGPETLVVATAARELVERPRRPTPAAAGATAAGPAQPPAKATKRPRSFAEDWTARSSPRPPTTIANPETDIQPPPPVVAPRSIGDRYRRLSVEELAGVPYVDYIWGGVDLSPDGSEAAFSWNRSGTFEIYSAPLDGARIYQLTDAKERSVWPRWSPDAKQLAFLRDRGGDERFDIWVVDRDGERERNLTNESGVMHRDIAWSPDGTKIAYAANAGGTAFAVHVIEVGTGAKRALTDGSRDDMQPRWSPDGTLLVFWSRREDVRTNADLYVVAAAGGEITRLLTRDGKDGESIDPQWSPDGARISFTTDTRGRQEVAVASYAEREISRVDHMTESIHDEYGAVWRPDGRALAYLHNEDAAVSLRRVFTVSHADHAVSDIPGIHASPDIGPDSDTTAFLFSSPSRPWDVFVTRERATEARALTRSLPATIDPATLVEPSHIRYRGAGGDEVPALLFLPYAEALRGEKTPPAIINIHGGPTAQHHREWNVATQVFVNAGFVVLEPNPRGSTGYGKAWREANRHDWGGKDLDDIALGATWLGDQKLADPARIGVYGGSYGGYLTLMSLALRPDRFAAGVSAVGIVSWKTMAETTRGDLRDYLLREFGDPAKDAELYRERSPLTHASKIRAPLLILQGENDPRVPRSEAEQVVKALRDGGKTHDYHVYAGEGHGFRVTENRVDSLRRALDWFERHLRGAGG
;
A
#
# COMPACT_ATOMS: atom_id res chain seq x y z
N MET A 1 4.29 32.80 -8.29
CA MET A 1 3.07 32.28 -7.65
C MET A 1 2.05 33.41 -7.62
N ASP A 2 0.82 33.19 -8.06
CA ASP A 2 -0.26 34.18 -7.92
C ASP A 2 -0.98 34.02 -6.56
N ILE A 3 -1.87 34.96 -6.23
CA ILE A 3 -2.56 35.03 -4.94
C ILE A 3 -3.48 33.82 -4.67
N HIS A 4 -4.06 33.20 -5.72
CA HIS A 4 -4.89 32.01 -5.59
C HIS A 4 -4.04 30.76 -5.34
N GLN A 5 -2.88 30.65 -5.99
CA GLN A 5 -1.92 29.57 -5.76
C GLN A 5 -1.22 29.69 -4.39
N LEU A 6 -1.01 30.92 -3.89
CA LEU A 6 -0.57 31.16 -2.50
C LEU A 6 -1.62 30.71 -1.48
N ARG A 7 -2.92 30.81 -1.80
CA ARG A 7 -4.01 30.36 -0.91
C ARG A 7 -4.13 28.85 -0.77
N SER A 8 -3.66 28.02 -1.71
CA SER A 8 -3.67 26.55 -1.51
C SER A 8 -2.50 26.09 -0.63
N TRP A 9 -1.29 26.57 -0.89
CA TRP A 9 -0.06 26.18 -0.16
C TRP A 9 -0.05 26.53 1.34
N ILE A 10 -0.95 27.42 1.79
CA ILE A 10 -1.13 27.73 3.22
C ILE A 10 -1.83 26.58 3.98
N PHE A 11 -2.50 25.64 3.29
CA PHE A 11 -3.30 24.58 3.92
C PHE A 11 -2.74 23.14 3.78
N GLU A 12 -1.54 22.96 3.21
CA GLU A 12 -0.94 21.65 2.91
C GLU A 12 0.12 21.16 3.94
N LEU A 13 0.16 21.72 5.17
CA LEU A 13 1.24 21.47 6.14
C LEU A 13 0.76 20.77 7.43
N TYR A 14 0.82 19.43 7.41
CA TYR A 14 0.48 18.54 8.54
C TYR A 14 1.72 18.12 9.39
N GLU A 15 1.69 16.98 10.08
CA GLU A 15 2.10 16.89 11.50
C GLU A 15 3.43 16.15 11.85
N PRO A 16 3.93 16.29 13.10
CA PRO A 16 5.22 15.72 13.56
C PRO A 16 5.09 14.40 14.35
N LEU A 17 6.25 13.76 14.63
CA LEU A 17 6.37 12.50 15.38
C LEU A 17 6.28 12.69 16.92
N GLU A 18 5.67 11.72 17.61
CA GLU A 18 5.21 11.87 19.02
C GLU A 18 6.28 12.13 20.10
N ASN A 19 7.55 11.74 19.91
CA ASN A 19 8.52 11.64 21.01
C ASN A 19 9.78 12.52 20.91
N GLU A 20 9.87 13.45 19.93
CA GLU A 20 11.03 14.36 19.84
C GLU A 20 10.80 15.72 20.52
N ARG A 21 11.77 16.13 21.37
CA ARG A 21 11.87 17.50 21.91
C ARG A 21 12.90 18.32 21.10
N GLN A 22 12.47 18.91 19.97
CA GLN A 22 13.30 19.80 19.15
C GLN A 22 13.24 21.25 19.66
N TYR A 23 14.35 22.00 19.63
CA TYR A 23 14.42 23.36 20.22
C TYR A 23 15.30 24.36 19.44
N ILE A 24 14.94 25.64 19.52
CA ILE A 24 15.76 26.83 19.25
C ILE A 24 16.14 27.45 20.58
N VAL A 25 17.39 27.86 20.73
CA VAL A 25 17.81 28.79 21.79
C VAL A 25 17.96 30.18 21.19
N TYR A 26 17.43 31.21 21.85
CA TYR A 26 17.60 32.61 21.45
C TYR A 26 18.10 33.46 22.61
N ASP A 27 19.36 33.89 22.53
CA ASP A 27 19.97 34.82 23.48
C ASP A 27 19.67 36.26 23.03
N GLY A 28 18.74 36.92 23.73
CA GLY A 28 18.28 38.27 23.42
C GLY A 28 19.29 39.38 23.73
N GLU A 29 20.30 39.16 24.58
CA GLU A 29 21.34 40.15 24.84
C GLU A 29 22.52 40.02 23.87
N ARG A 30 22.83 38.80 23.41
CA ARG A 30 24.01 38.51 22.57
C ARG A 30 23.68 38.25 21.09
N GLY A 31 22.40 38.23 20.73
CA GLY A 31 21.93 38.17 19.33
C GLY A 31 22.21 36.83 18.64
N ASN A 32 22.28 35.73 19.40
CA ASN A 32 22.56 34.40 18.86
C ASN A 32 21.28 33.57 18.72
N LEU A 33 21.23 32.77 17.66
CA LEU A 33 20.16 31.82 17.36
C LEU A 33 20.77 30.43 17.17
N LEU A 34 20.34 29.45 17.97
CA LEU A 34 20.71 28.03 17.82
C LEU A 34 19.50 27.24 17.32
N ILE A 35 19.72 26.13 16.61
CA ILE A 35 18.66 25.27 16.06
C ILE A 35 19.06 23.80 16.25
N ASP A 36 18.27 23.03 16.98
CA ASP A 36 18.37 21.56 17.02
C ASP A 36 17.78 20.93 15.75
N ALA A 37 18.31 19.78 15.32
CA ALA A 37 17.87 19.09 14.11
C ALA A 37 18.05 17.56 14.23
N PRO A 38 17.02 16.75 13.91
CA PRO A 38 17.13 15.30 13.99
C PRO A 38 18.09 14.72 12.94
N PRO A 39 18.72 13.56 13.22
CA PRO A 39 19.73 12.97 12.36
C PRO A 39 19.15 12.06 11.27
N PHE A 40 19.60 12.24 10.04
CA PHE A 40 19.78 11.11 9.12
C PHE A 40 21.12 10.42 9.47
N SER A 41 21.06 9.14 9.83
CA SER A 41 22.18 8.27 10.28
C SER A 41 22.89 8.65 11.59
N GLU A 42 23.53 7.67 12.22
CA GLU A 42 24.17 7.82 13.54
C GLU A 42 25.40 8.75 13.52
N ARG A 43 25.66 9.40 14.67
CA ARG A 43 26.83 10.26 14.97
C ARG A 43 26.91 11.60 14.21
N ALA A 44 26.10 12.56 14.63
CA ALA A 44 26.36 13.98 14.34
C ALA A 44 26.03 14.88 15.55
N LEU A 45 27.04 15.59 16.06
CA LEU A 45 26.88 16.81 16.87
C LEU A 45 27.24 18.00 15.97
N ARG A 46 26.44 19.08 16.00
CA ARG A 46 26.63 20.25 15.12
C ARG A 46 27.03 21.49 15.89
N LEU A 47 28.04 22.19 15.37
CA LEU A 47 28.46 23.51 15.83
C LEU A 47 27.87 24.58 14.91
N VAL A 48 27.15 25.56 15.46
CA VAL A 48 26.71 26.75 14.74
C VAL A 48 27.51 27.94 15.26
N ARG A 49 28.28 28.59 14.38
CA ARG A 49 29.16 29.69 14.76
C ARG A 49 28.47 31.04 14.53
N GLY A 50 28.00 31.65 15.61
CA GLY A 50 27.55 33.05 15.59
C GLY A 50 28.70 34.01 15.28
N ALA A 51 28.38 35.28 15.01
CA ALA A 51 29.38 36.32 14.67
C ALA A 51 30.13 36.89 15.90
N GLY A 52 30.24 36.11 16.99
CA GLY A 52 30.85 36.49 18.26
C GLY A 52 31.80 35.42 18.82
N PRO A 53 32.63 35.75 19.83
CA PRO A 53 33.76 34.91 20.24
C PRO A 53 33.41 33.73 21.17
N ALA A 54 32.13 33.46 21.46
CA ALA A 54 31.70 32.30 22.25
C ALA A 54 31.23 31.16 21.33
N SER A 55 31.59 29.92 21.66
CA SER A 55 31.22 28.73 20.88
C SER A 55 30.60 27.68 21.81
N LEU A 56 29.27 27.58 21.75
CA LEU A 56 28.42 26.81 22.67
C LEU A 56 27.83 25.58 21.95
N LEU A 57 27.76 24.45 22.65
CA LEU A 57 27.23 23.17 22.18
C LEU A 57 26.07 22.74 23.09
N VAL A 58 24.82 22.71 22.58
CA VAL A 58 23.66 22.24 23.37
C VAL A 58 23.46 20.73 23.19
N ALA A 59 23.36 19.99 24.29
CA ALA A 59 22.93 18.60 24.30
C ALA A 59 21.42 18.50 24.60
N THR A 60 20.68 17.74 23.79
CA THR A 60 19.19 17.64 23.84
C THR A 60 18.64 16.31 24.36
N ASN A 61 19.50 15.44 24.90
CA ASN A 61 19.20 14.42 25.91
C ASN A 61 20.49 13.78 26.45
N ALA A 62 20.41 13.12 27.61
CA ALA A 62 21.51 12.42 28.27
C ALA A 62 22.18 11.33 27.39
N ALA A 63 21.42 10.62 26.54
CA ALA A 63 21.98 9.59 25.65
C ALA A 63 22.92 10.18 24.58
N ARG A 64 22.68 11.42 24.13
CA ARG A 64 23.54 12.18 23.21
C ARG A 64 24.71 12.89 23.91
N ALA A 65 24.70 12.98 25.25
CA ALA A 65 25.66 13.75 26.04
C ALA A 65 27.06 13.09 26.19
N ALA A 66 27.15 11.76 26.03
CA ALA A 66 28.35 10.99 26.38
C ALA A 66 29.65 11.36 25.63
N ASP A 67 29.55 11.92 24.42
CA ASP A 67 30.71 12.37 23.63
C ASP A 67 31.07 13.86 23.86
N ALA A 68 30.23 14.66 24.53
CA ALA A 68 30.40 16.11 24.62
C ALA A 68 31.75 16.55 25.23
N ALA A 69 32.26 15.79 26.20
CA ALA A 69 33.58 16.03 26.80
C ALA A 69 34.73 15.99 25.78
N LYS A 70 34.64 15.14 24.74
CA LYS A 70 35.65 15.05 23.67
C LYS A 70 35.63 16.28 22.77
N TYR A 71 34.46 16.88 22.54
CA TYR A 71 34.32 18.12 21.77
C TYR A 71 34.75 19.35 22.59
N ARG A 72 34.47 19.36 23.91
CA ARG A 72 35.02 20.36 24.86
C ARG A 72 36.56 20.36 24.80
N GLU A 73 37.19 19.19 24.89
CA GLU A 73 38.65 19.04 24.83
C GLU A 73 39.25 19.39 23.44
N ALA A 74 38.68 18.84 22.35
CA ALA A 74 39.25 18.98 21.01
C ALA A 74 39.03 20.35 20.35
N LEU A 75 37.99 21.10 20.76
CA LEU A 75 37.56 22.34 20.09
C LEU A 75 37.42 23.55 21.05
N GLY A 76 37.63 23.39 22.36
CA GLY A 76 37.57 24.49 23.33
C GLY A 76 36.16 25.06 23.53
N LEU A 77 35.13 24.23 23.37
CA LEU A 77 33.72 24.62 23.42
C LEU A 77 33.16 24.62 24.84
N GLN A 78 32.19 25.50 25.10
CA GLN A 78 31.30 25.36 26.26
C GLN A 78 30.13 24.43 25.90
N VAL A 79 29.66 23.64 26.86
CA VAL A 79 28.53 22.71 26.71
C VAL A 79 27.34 23.19 27.54
N ALA A 80 26.20 23.36 26.88
CA ALA A 80 24.92 23.63 27.49
C ALA A 80 24.03 22.38 27.49
N VAL A 81 23.12 22.25 28.45
CA VAL A 81 22.18 21.13 28.55
C VAL A 81 20.90 21.57 29.26
N HIS A 82 19.75 20.96 28.98
CA HIS A 82 18.53 21.23 29.75
C HIS A 82 18.66 20.74 31.21
N ALA A 83 17.97 21.40 32.14
CA ALA A 83 17.99 21.06 33.57
C ALA A 83 17.70 19.58 33.85
N ASP A 84 16.70 18.98 33.18
CA ASP A 84 16.33 17.56 33.32
C ASP A 84 17.48 16.58 33.01
N ASP A 85 18.41 16.97 32.13
CA ASP A 85 19.48 16.13 31.59
C ASP A 85 20.86 16.43 32.24
N ALA A 86 20.95 17.44 33.11
CA ALA A 86 22.23 17.97 33.60
C ALA A 86 23.08 16.96 34.39
N ASP A 87 22.45 16.12 35.21
CA ASP A 87 23.12 15.07 35.99
C ASP A 87 23.60 13.89 35.12
N GLY A 88 23.14 13.79 33.86
CA GLY A 88 23.50 12.72 32.93
C GLY A 88 24.78 12.97 32.11
N LEU A 89 25.37 14.16 32.18
CA LEU A 89 26.49 14.60 31.33
C LEU A 89 27.87 14.30 31.97
N PRO A 90 28.69 13.39 31.40
CA PRO A 90 30.02 13.10 31.93
C PRO A 90 30.94 14.33 31.93
N GLY A 91 31.39 14.74 33.11
CA GLY A 91 32.19 15.95 33.31
C GLY A 91 31.38 17.24 33.47
N GLY A 92 30.05 17.15 33.60
CA GLY A 92 29.14 18.25 33.90
C GLY A 92 28.96 19.28 32.77
N PRO A 93 27.88 20.07 32.77
CA PRO A 93 27.68 21.19 31.85
C PRO A 93 28.47 22.45 32.24
N ASP A 94 28.78 23.29 31.25
CA ASP A 94 29.30 24.65 31.46
C ASP A 94 28.14 25.67 31.62
N LEU A 95 26.94 25.31 31.15
CA LEU A 95 25.69 26.07 31.30
C LEU A 95 24.50 25.11 31.43
N VAL A 96 23.59 25.37 32.36
CA VAL A 96 22.31 24.65 32.45
C VAL A 96 21.21 25.58 31.93
N LEU A 97 20.42 25.10 30.98
CA LEU A 97 19.32 25.84 30.36
C LEU A 97 17.99 25.51 31.01
N GLY A 98 17.16 26.53 31.22
CA GLY A 98 15.76 26.38 31.65
C GLY A 98 14.79 26.10 30.49
N ASP A 99 13.57 25.63 30.82
CA ASP A 99 12.45 25.53 29.86
C ASP A 99 12.13 26.88 29.18
N ASP A 100 12.43 28.00 29.84
CA ASP A 100 12.19 29.36 29.38
C ASP A 100 13.22 29.87 28.34
N GLU A 101 14.33 29.16 28.13
CA GLU A 101 15.37 29.50 27.14
C GLU A 101 15.23 28.75 25.80
N LEU A 102 14.16 27.97 25.62
CA LEU A 102 14.01 26.94 24.57
C LEU A 102 12.68 27.04 23.77
N VAL A 103 12.72 26.98 22.42
CA VAL A 103 11.58 27.29 21.53
C VAL A 103 11.45 26.35 20.32
N ARG A 104 10.35 25.60 20.14
CA ARG A 104 10.21 24.63 19.01
C ARG A 104 9.77 25.27 17.67
N PRO A 105 10.30 24.89 16.47
CA PRO A 105 9.92 25.48 15.17
C PRO A 105 9.56 24.50 14.03
N ASP A 106 8.78 24.98 13.03
CA ASP A 106 8.92 24.53 11.62
C ASP A 106 9.00 25.76 10.68
N ALA A 107 9.63 25.67 9.49
CA ALA A 107 9.81 26.84 8.59
C ALA A 107 9.98 26.53 7.08
N ARG A 108 9.63 27.49 6.21
CA ARG A 108 9.69 27.47 4.72
C ARG A 108 9.93 28.86 4.12
N ALA A 109 10.16 28.99 2.80
CA ALA A 109 10.26 30.29 2.10
C ALA A 109 9.66 30.28 0.67
N VAL A 110 9.11 31.41 0.24
CA VAL A 110 8.28 31.59 -0.97
C VAL A 110 8.64 32.92 -1.68
N ARG A 111 8.34 33.08 -2.98
CA ARG A 111 8.44 34.38 -3.69
C ARG A 111 7.12 34.72 -4.39
N VAL A 112 6.59 35.91 -4.11
CA VAL A 112 5.28 36.41 -4.54
C VAL A 112 5.47 37.51 -5.59
N HIS A 113 4.61 37.56 -6.61
CA HIS A 113 4.70 38.52 -7.72
C HIS A 113 3.33 39.15 -8.04
N ALA A 114 3.31 40.43 -8.37
CA ALA A 114 2.14 41.15 -8.88
C ALA A 114 2.58 42.27 -9.83
N ASN A 115 1.88 42.43 -10.96
CA ASN A 115 2.04 43.53 -11.94
C ASN A 115 3.49 43.87 -12.41
N GLY A 116 4.43 42.94 -12.31
CA GLY A 116 5.81 43.07 -12.79
C GLY A 116 6.88 43.10 -11.71
N GLU A 117 6.52 43.37 -10.45
CA GLU A 117 7.43 43.35 -9.30
C GLU A 117 7.19 42.11 -8.41
N GLY A 118 8.05 41.88 -7.43
CA GLY A 118 7.90 40.74 -6.51
C GLY A 118 8.83 40.74 -5.31
N ALA A 119 8.39 40.07 -4.25
CA ALA A 119 8.99 40.03 -2.93
C ALA A 119 9.27 38.59 -2.48
N THR A 120 10.33 38.39 -1.69
CA THR A 120 10.66 37.06 -1.12
C THR A 120 10.12 36.99 0.31
N VAL A 121 9.63 35.84 0.77
CA VAL A 121 8.78 35.71 1.96
C VAL A 121 9.10 34.40 2.70
N LEU A 122 9.79 34.44 3.84
CA LEU A 122 9.95 33.28 4.73
C LEU A 122 8.67 33.07 5.56
N LEU A 123 8.37 31.85 5.99
CA LEU A 123 7.16 31.42 6.70
C LEU A 123 7.59 30.47 7.82
N LEU A 124 7.17 30.68 9.07
CA LEU A 124 7.45 29.78 10.19
C LEU A 124 6.14 29.34 10.84
N ARG A 125 5.96 28.03 11.00
CA ARG A 125 4.81 27.42 11.67
C ARG A 125 5.00 27.55 13.18
N LYS A 126 3.94 27.99 13.84
CA LYS A 126 3.84 28.15 15.29
C LYS A 126 2.53 27.53 15.75
N ALA A 127 2.47 27.04 16.99
CA ALA A 127 1.19 26.73 17.63
C ALA A 127 0.23 27.94 17.50
N GLY A 128 -0.88 27.76 16.79
CA GLY A 128 -1.89 28.79 16.55
C GLY A 128 -1.69 29.69 15.31
N GLY A 129 -0.72 29.45 14.42
CA GLY A 129 -0.68 30.14 13.12
C GLY A 129 0.67 30.16 12.39
N VAL A 130 0.73 30.99 11.33
CA VAL A 130 1.93 31.17 10.50
C VAL A 130 2.56 32.54 10.79
N LEU A 131 3.79 32.51 11.31
CA LEU A 131 4.74 33.61 11.36
C LEU A 131 5.34 33.80 9.96
N VAL A 132 5.81 34.99 9.59
CA VAL A 132 6.32 35.27 8.23
C VAL A 132 7.57 36.17 8.35
N CYS A 133 8.53 36.17 7.41
CA CYS A 133 9.75 37.01 7.43
C CYS A 133 10.33 37.19 6.00
N GLY A 134 9.85 38.16 5.22
CA GLY A 134 10.31 38.35 3.82
C GLY A 134 11.57 39.19 3.59
N ASP A 135 11.74 39.71 2.37
CA ASP A 135 12.05 41.12 2.11
C ASP A 135 10.94 41.70 1.21
N LEU A 136 10.32 42.81 1.60
CA LEU A 136 8.95 43.20 1.23
C LEU A 136 8.67 44.67 1.60
N ASP A 137 8.57 45.52 0.58
CA ASP A 137 8.17 46.90 0.75
C ASP A 137 6.65 47.00 0.97
N LEU A 138 6.24 47.46 2.17
CA LEU A 138 4.84 47.65 2.56
C LEU A 138 4.11 48.73 1.75
N ALA A 139 4.81 49.54 0.95
CA ALA A 139 4.20 50.47 0.00
C ALA A 139 3.82 49.81 -1.34
N SER A 140 4.34 48.63 -1.67
CA SER A 140 4.11 47.94 -2.94
C SER A 140 2.68 47.40 -3.08
N ASP A 141 2.17 47.31 -4.31
CA ASP A 141 0.86 46.71 -4.57
C ASP A 141 0.85 45.20 -4.26
N ALA A 142 2.00 44.53 -4.34
CA ALA A 142 2.14 43.15 -3.86
C ALA A 142 1.86 43.05 -2.34
N ALA A 143 2.41 43.96 -1.53
CA ALA A 143 2.11 44.02 -0.10
C ALA A 143 0.64 44.36 0.17
N ARG A 144 0.08 45.34 -0.54
CA ARG A 144 -1.35 45.71 -0.43
C ARG A 144 -2.30 44.56 -0.77
N THR A 145 -1.90 43.67 -1.68
CA THR A 145 -2.67 42.47 -2.05
C THR A 145 -2.58 41.36 -0.98
N LEU A 146 -1.57 41.39 -0.11
CA LEU A 146 -1.38 40.43 0.98
C LEU A 146 -2.02 40.88 2.31
N LEU A 147 -2.16 42.19 2.55
CA LEU A 147 -2.80 42.75 3.76
C LEU A 147 -4.20 42.20 4.13
N PRO A 148 -5.06 41.73 3.19
CA PRO A 148 -6.34 41.10 3.53
C PRO A 148 -6.25 39.65 4.04
N LEU A 149 -5.06 39.05 4.13
CA LEU A 149 -4.86 37.69 4.62
C LEU A 149 -4.57 37.69 6.13
N SER A 150 -5.17 36.74 6.87
CA SER A 150 -4.95 36.61 8.31
C SER A 150 -3.56 36.05 8.64
N PHE A 151 -2.68 36.94 9.11
CA PHE A 151 -1.44 36.64 9.81
C PHE A 151 -1.35 37.58 11.03
N SER A 152 -0.61 37.19 12.06
CA SER A 152 -0.50 37.93 13.34
C SER A 152 0.87 38.89 13.53
N VAL A 153 3.13 38.53 13.91
CA VAL A 153 4.54 39.08 13.96
C VAL A 153 5.23 38.56 12.70
N VAL A 154 5.74 39.50 11.95
CA VAL A 154 6.60 39.34 10.79
C VAL A 154 7.55 40.54 10.86
N LEU A 155 8.78 40.47 10.37
CA LEU A 155 9.84 41.30 10.96
C LEU A 155 10.55 42.23 9.97
N SER A 156 10.28 43.54 10.06
CA SER A 156 10.92 44.56 9.23
C SER A 156 12.31 44.97 9.70
N ALA A 157 13.23 45.13 8.75
CA ALA A 157 14.57 45.67 8.94
C ALA A 157 14.63 47.20 8.84
N ARG A 158 13.54 47.87 8.41
CA ARG A 158 13.50 49.34 8.22
C ARG A 158 12.54 50.09 9.17
N ARG A 159 11.75 49.37 9.98
CA ARG A 159 10.88 49.92 11.04
C ARG A 159 10.78 48.91 12.19
N SER A 160 10.36 49.36 13.38
CA SER A 160 10.07 48.49 14.53
C SER A 160 9.16 47.31 14.14
N PRO A 161 9.27 46.14 14.82
CA PRO A 161 8.50 44.92 14.53
C PRO A 161 7.00 45.13 14.24
N MET A 162 6.71 45.33 12.95
CA MET A 162 5.41 45.24 12.29
C MET A 162 5.59 44.35 11.06
N TRP A 163 4.49 43.82 10.54
CA TRP A 163 4.50 42.50 9.94
C TRP A 163 5.13 42.43 8.48
N ASN A 164 6.45 42.76 8.26
CA ASN A 164 7.41 42.25 7.20
C ASN A 164 8.85 42.88 7.03
N ALA A 165 9.90 42.06 6.73
CA ALA A 165 11.09 42.24 5.78
C ALA A 165 12.45 43.02 6.03
N GLY A 166 13.72 42.59 5.73
CA GLY A 166 14.30 41.37 5.06
C GLY A 166 15.87 41.15 4.85
N LYS A 167 16.40 40.81 3.63
CA LYS A 167 17.60 39.92 3.34
C LYS A 167 18.91 40.45 2.67
N ASP A 168 18.89 41.29 1.62
CA ASP A 168 19.89 41.18 0.51
C ASP A 168 21.37 41.63 0.72
N ASN A 169 21.78 42.14 1.88
CA ASN A 169 23.12 42.76 2.06
C ASN A 169 24.33 41.79 2.11
N LEU A 170 24.14 40.49 2.26
CA LEU A 170 25.22 39.56 2.66
C LEU A 170 26.25 39.26 1.55
N LEU A 171 25.85 39.31 0.28
CA LEU A 171 26.67 38.80 -0.83
C LEU A 171 27.85 39.71 -1.23
N ALA A 172 27.74 41.03 -1.00
CA ALA A 172 28.81 41.98 -1.34
C ALA A 172 30.10 41.77 -0.52
N LEU A 173 30.00 41.13 0.64
CA LEU A 173 31.10 40.95 1.60
C LEU A 173 32.03 39.75 1.30
N GLN A 174 31.70 38.89 0.33
CA GLN A 174 32.51 37.69 0.03
C GLN A 174 33.59 37.90 -1.05
N ASP A 175 33.49 38.95 -1.87
CA ASP A 175 34.45 39.22 -2.94
C ASP A 175 35.69 40.02 -2.47
N GLU A 176 35.66 40.64 -1.29
CA GLU A 176 36.78 41.44 -0.75
C GLU A 176 37.83 40.62 0.03
N LEU A 177 37.62 39.31 0.24
CA LEU A 177 38.47 38.48 1.11
C LEU A 177 39.51 37.63 0.35
N PRO A 178 40.81 37.69 0.74
CA PRO A 178 41.88 36.97 0.05
C PRO A 178 41.85 35.45 0.33
N LYS A 179 42.06 34.65 -0.73
CA LYS A 179 41.88 33.18 -0.70
C LYS A 179 43.24 32.46 -0.60
N PRO A 180 43.52 31.66 0.44
CA PRO A 180 44.82 31.01 0.66
C PRO A 180 45.02 29.73 -0.20
N PRO A 181 46.27 29.28 -0.41
CA PRO A 181 46.58 28.18 -1.33
C PRO A 181 46.59 26.77 -0.72
N LYS A 182 45.95 25.83 -1.43
CA LYS A 182 46.01 24.34 -1.37
C LYS A 182 45.24 23.57 -0.26
N GLN A 183 44.44 22.60 -0.76
CA GLN A 183 44.00 21.31 -0.17
C GLN A 183 43.18 21.39 1.15
N PHE A 184 42.07 20.68 1.34
CA PHE A 184 41.73 19.29 0.98
C PHE A 184 40.21 19.10 0.71
N GLY A 185 39.84 17.95 0.14
CA GLY A 185 38.61 17.23 0.52
C GLY A 185 37.31 17.51 -0.23
N ILE A 186 36.73 16.43 -0.80
CA ILE A 186 35.31 16.21 -1.16
C ILE A 186 34.71 17.12 -2.25
N LEU A 187 34.13 16.47 -3.27
CA LEU A 187 33.41 17.08 -4.37
C LEU A 187 31.94 17.34 -3.99
N LEU A 188 31.53 18.60 -4.02
CA LEU A 188 30.15 18.99 -4.35
C LEU A 188 30.19 19.89 -5.59
N GLN A 189 30.26 19.27 -6.76
CA GLN A 189 29.76 19.87 -8.00
C GLN A 189 28.76 18.90 -8.63
N ALA A 190 27.53 19.38 -8.79
CA ALA A 190 26.50 18.67 -9.53
C ALA A 190 26.68 18.92 -11.04
N PRO A 191 26.65 17.90 -11.89
CA PRO A 191 26.01 18.03 -13.20
C PRO A 191 24.48 18.08 -12.96
N TRP A 192 23.65 18.84 -13.67
CA TRP A 192 23.79 19.52 -14.96
C TRP A 192 23.34 21.00 -14.79
N ASP A 193 23.54 21.95 -15.69
CA ASP A 193 23.46 21.82 -17.15
C ASP A 193 24.37 22.83 -17.89
N ARG A 194 24.88 22.41 -19.05
CA ARG A 194 25.60 23.28 -20.00
C ARG A 194 25.42 22.90 -21.47
N ALA A 195 24.21 22.53 -21.88
CA ALA A 195 23.74 22.74 -23.24
C ALA A 195 22.60 23.79 -23.22
N TYR A 196 22.66 24.96 -23.84
CA TYR A 196 23.43 25.29 -25.04
C TYR A 196 23.65 26.80 -25.20
N LYS A 197 24.86 27.33 -24.91
CA LYS A 197 25.31 28.59 -25.54
C LYS A 197 26.83 28.78 -25.66
N GLY A 198 27.45 27.95 -26.50
CA GLY A 198 28.53 28.49 -27.32
C GLY A 198 27.99 29.59 -28.24
N ARG A 199 28.83 30.56 -28.62
CA ARG A 199 28.50 31.77 -29.40
C ARG A 199 27.66 32.81 -28.63
N LEU A 200 28.34 33.61 -27.81
CA LEU A 200 28.46 35.05 -28.10
C LEU A 200 29.67 35.73 -27.42
N GLU A 201 30.80 35.02 -27.33
CA GLU A 201 32.10 35.59 -26.93
C GLU A 201 33.06 35.62 -28.12
N ASP A 202 32.80 36.53 -29.06
CA ASP A 202 33.73 36.92 -30.15
C ASP A 202 33.89 38.46 -30.23
N LYS A 203 33.17 39.23 -29.39
CA LYS A 203 33.09 40.70 -29.46
C LYS A 203 32.97 41.38 -28.09
N LEU A 204 34.01 41.25 -27.27
CA LEU A 204 34.29 42.20 -26.19
C LEU A 204 35.34 43.23 -26.65
N VAL A 205 34.90 44.46 -26.92
CA VAL A 205 35.72 45.69 -26.85
C VAL A 205 34.80 46.82 -26.36
N PRO A 206 35.16 47.60 -25.32
CA PRO A 206 34.29 48.62 -24.72
C PRO A 206 34.47 50.02 -25.36
N HIS A 207 33.59 50.97 -25.02
CA HIS A 207 33.90 52.38 -24.68
C HIS A 207 32.63 53.16 -24.27
N ASP A 208 32.51 53.45 -22.97
CA ASP A 208 32.40 54.79 -22.32
C ASP A 208 31.58 55.97 -22.94
N PRO A 209 31.21 57.04 -22.16
CA PRO A 209 29.80 57.36 -21.92
C PRO A 209 29.44 58.82 -22.26
N ILE A 210 28.30 59.34 -21.75
CA ILE A 210 28.09 60.71 -21.17
C ILE A 210 26.59 61.01 -20.97
N VAL A 211 26.27 61.80 -19.93
CA VAL A 211 24.93 62.40 -19.67
C VAL A 211 25.10 63.90 -19.39
N PRO A 212 24.34 64.78 -20.06
CA PRO A 212 23.49 65.76 -19.35
C PRO A 212 22.03 65.73 -19.89
N ARG A 213 20.94 65.97 -19.15
CA ARG A 213 20.65 66.73 -17.90
C ARG A 213 20.15 68.17 -18.09
N GLU A 214 19.14 68.31 -18.95
CA GLU A 214 18.12 69.38 -18.95
C GLU A 214 16.76 68.67 -19.17
N VAL A 215 15.61 69.02 -18.57
CA VAL A 215 15.22 70.11 -17.66
C VAL A 215 14.46 69.51 -16.47
N THR A 216 14.72 69.98 -15.24
CA THR A 216 13.92 69.64 -14.04
C THR A 216 12.92 70.74 -13.68
N ALA A 217 11.72 70.32 -13.25
CA ALA A 217 10.69 71.11 -12.54
C ALA A 217 9.95 72.20 -13.36
N PRO A 218 8.79 72.75 -12.88
CA PRO A 218 7.91 72.30 -11.79
C PRO A 218 6.39 72.23 -12.12
N ARG A 219 5.63 71.63 -11.19
CA ARG A 219 4.15 71.63 -10.93
C ARG A 219 3.57 70.21 -10.95
N GLU A 220 3.08 69.61 -9.86
CA GLU A 220 2.84 70.13 -8.50
C GLU A 220 1.88 71.35 -8.41
N ALA A 221 0.80 71.36 -9.20
CA ALA A 221 -0.24 72.38 -9.08
C ALA A 221 -1.65 71.94 -9.54
N ALA A 222 -2.09 70.73 -9.17
CA ALA A 222 -3.51 70.32 -9.27
C ALA A 222 -3.81 69.03 -8.44
N MET A 223 -3.88 69.13 -7.11
CA MET A 223 -4.53 68.09 -6.30
C MET A 223 -6.03 68.37 -6.15
N GLY A 224 -6.85 67.32 -6.14
CA GLY A 224 -8.30 67.36 -5.90
C GLY A 224 -8.78 65.99 -5.38
N PRO A 225 -9.50 65.89 -4.24
CA PRO A 225 -9.76 64.61 -3.58
C PRO A 225 -11.25 64.16 -3.54
N GLU A 226 -11.50 62.99 -2.90
CA GLU A 226 -12.81 62.43 -2.49
C GLU A 226 -13.69 61.82 -3.62
N THR A 227 -14.69 60.94 -3.39
CA THR A 227 -15.27 60.33 -2.16
C THR A 227 -15.77 58.88 -2.43
N LEU A 228 -16.19 58.14 -1.38
CA LEU A 228 -16.86 56.81 -1.47
C LEU A 228 -18.34 56.91 -1.92
N VAL A 229 -18.86 55.89 -2.62
CA VAL A 229 -20.30 55.49 -2.64
C VAL A 229 -20.42 53.95 -2.67
N VAL A 230 -21.58 53.40 -2.30
CA VAL A 230 -21.81 51.99 -1.89
C VAL A 230 -22.81 51.21 -2.77
N ALA A 231 -22.39 50.00 -3.19
CA ALA A 231 -23.14 48.74 -3.45
C ALA A 231 -24.40 48.62 -4.36
N THR A 232 -24.61 47.34 -4.75
CA THR A 232 -25.87 46.57 -4.96
C THR A 232 -26.56 46.42 -6.33
N ALA A 233 -26.93 45.16 -6.59
CA ALA A 233 -28.16 44.65 -7.25
C ALA A 233 -28.29 44.56 -8.81
N ALA A 234 -27.92 43.38 -9.33
CA ALA A 234 -28.79 42.41 -10.03
C ALA A 234 -29.50 42.70 -11.39
N ARG A 235 -29.81 41.59 -12.10
CA ARG A 235 -30.67 41.44 -13.31
C ARG A 235 -30.12 42.00 -14.63
N GLU A 236 -30.43 41.45 -15.82
CA GLU A 236 -30.96 40.14 -16.23
C GLU A 236 -30.59 39.88 -17.73
N LEU A 237 -30.75 38.64 -18.19
CA LEU A 237 -31.05 38.18 -19.57
C LEU A 237 -30.69 39.05 -20.81
N VAL A 238 -30.05 38.42 -21.81
CA VAL A 238 -30.70 38.07 -23.10
C VAL A 238 -29.82 37.12 -23.95
N GLU A 239 -30.47 36.29 -24.77
CA GLU A 239 -29.93 35.20 -25.59
C GLU A 239 -29.63 35.65 -27.07
N ARG A 240 -29.16 34.70 -27.91
CA ARG A 240 -29.27 34.63 -29.40
C ARG A 240 -28.10 35.14 -30.28
N PRO A 241 -27.92 34.58 -31.52
CA PRO A 241 -26.59 34.06 -31.89
C PRO A 241 -26.07 34.34 -33.34
N ARG A 242 -24.85 33.84 -33.59
CA ARG A 242 -24.18 33.45 -34.87
C ARG A 242 -24.84 33.82 -36.22
N ARG A 243 -24.06 34.46 -37.11
CA ARG A 243 -24.10 34.27 -38.59
C ARG A 243 -22.77 34.73 -39.26
N PRO A 244 -22.50 34.51 -40.58
CA PRO A 244 -21.62 33.39 -40.97
C PRO A 244 -20.45 33.73 -41.93
N THR A 245 -19.64 32.72 -42.26
CA THR A 245 -18.55 32.73 -43.24
C THR A 245 -19.02 32.69 -44.71
N PRO A 246 -18.32 33.33 -45.66
CA PRO A 246 -18.38 33.06 -47.11
C PRO A 246 -17.17 32.22 -47.62
N ALA A 247 -17.22 31.69 -48.85
CA ALA A 247 -16.22 30.75 -49.38
C ALA A 247 -15.86 30.92 -50.88
N ALA A 248 -14.62 30.58 -51.25
CA ALA A 248 -14.08 30.24 -52.59
C ALA A 248 -12.69 29.57 -52.36
N ALA A 249 -12.21 28.49 -53.00
CA ALA A 249 -12.30 27.89 -54.35
C ALA A 249 -11.18 28.34 -55.33
N GLY A 250 -10.25 27.45 -55.73
CA GLY A 250 -9.23 27.73 -56.77
C GLY A 250 -7.96 26.84 -56.91
N ALA A 251 -8.08 25.73 -57.67
CA ALA A 251 -7.14 25.19 -58.68
C ALA A 251 -5.60 24.89 -58.46
N THR A 252 -5.23 23.62 -58.75
CA THR A 252 -4.11 23.10 -59.60
C THR A 252 -2.59 23.26 -59.32
N ALA A 253 -1.98 22.13 -58.91
CA ALA A 253 -0.98 21.29 -59.63
C ALA A 253 0.51 21.68 -59.95
N ALA A 254 1.41 20.75 -59.55
CA ALA A 254 2.62 20.22 -60.22
C ALA A 254 3.98 20.99 -60.28
N GLY A 255 5.09 20.23 -60.15
CA GLY A 255 6.46 20.60 -60.57
C GLY A 255 7.56 20.58 -59.46
N PRO A 256 8.71 19.86 -59.61
CA PRO A 256 9.74 19.76 -58.57
C PRO A 256 11.03 20.55 -58.83
N ALA A 257 11.69 21.01 -57.75
CA ALA A 257 13.10 21.45 -57.71
C ALA A 257 13.66 21.34 -56.26
N GLN A 258 14.99 21.34 -56.09
CA GLN A 258 15.66 21.17 -54.79
C GLN A 258 16.72 22.30 -54.52
N PRO A 259 17.59 22.23 -53.48
CA PRO A 259 17.88 23.31 -52.52
C PRO A 259 18.98 24.31 -53.03
N PRO A 260 19.46 25.34 -52.27
CA PRO A 260 19.39 25.51 -50.80
C PRO A 260 19.25 26.98 -50.28
N ALA A 261 19.73 27.21 -49.04
CA ALA A 261 20.05 28.48 -48.39
C ALA A 261 18.98 29.18 -47.52
N LYS A 262 19.04 28.85 -46.22
CA LYS A 262 18.66 29.63 -45.01
C LYS A 262 18.10 31.05 -45.24
N ALA A 263 16.83 31.24 -44.91
CA ALA A 263 16.27 32.52 -44.47
C ALA A 263 15.60 32.34 -43.09
N THR A 264 16.00 33.12 -42.09
CA THR A 264 15.49 33.03 -40.72
C THR A 264 14.09 33.63 -40.61
N LYS A 265 13.09 32.81 -40.26
CA LYS A 265 11.79 33.29 -39.76
C LYS A 265 11.66 32.97 -38.28
N ARG A 266 10.94 33.83 -37.55
CA ARG A 266 10.65 33.68 -36.12
C ARG A 266 9.94 32.33 -35.86
N PRO A 267 10.19 31.65 -34.73
CA PRO A 267 9.34 30.55 -34.29
C PRO A 267 7.88 30.99 -34.21
N ARG A 268 6.96 30.09 -34.56
CA ARG A 268 5.52 30.29 -34.33
C ARG A 268 5.19 29.99 -32.86
N SER A 269 4.00 30.39 -32.43
CA SER A 269 3.45 30.05 -31.10
C SER A 269 3.31 28.54 -30.92
N PHE A 270 3.28 28.09 -29.66
CA PHE A 270 3.32 26.69 -29.18
C PHE A 270 2.12 25.78 -29.56
N ALA A 271 1.32 26.15 -30.56
CA ALA A 271 0.27 25.30 -31.12
C ALA A 271 0.73 24.75 -32.49
N GLU A 272 0.22 23.58 -32.89
CA GLU A 272 0.47 22.91 -34.18
C GLU A 272 1.82 22.16 -34.34
N ASP A 273 2.15 21.24 -33.43
CA ASP A 273 2.79 19.96 -33.83
C ASP A 273 2.42 18.82 -32.86
N TRP A 274 1.52 17.92 -33.30
CA TRP A 274 1.11 16.72 -32.55
C TRP A 274 1.94 15.47 -32.92
N THR A 275 2.98 15.60 -33.76
CA THR A 275 3.77 14.47 -34.27
C THR A 275 5.15 14.34 -33.63
N ALA A 276 5.52 15.28 -32.75
CA ALA A 276 6.76 15.22 -32.00
C ALA A 276 6.79 14.03 -31.02
N ARG A 277 7.71 13.08 -31.26
CA ARG A 277 7.97 11.97 -30.32
C ARG A 277 8.42 12.52 -28.97
N SER A 278 7.95 11.91 -27.88
CA SER A 278 8.35 12.27 -26.52
C SER A 278 9.85 12.06 -26.31
N SER A 279 10.51 13.08 -25.75
CA SER A 279 11.78 12.87 -25.05
C SER A 279 11.51 12.04 -23.79
N PRO A 280 12.41 11.12 -23.39
CA PRO A 280 12.30 10.44 -22.10
C PRO A 280 12.34 11.50 -20.99
N ARG A 281 11.34 11.47 -20.12
CA ARG A 281 11.36 12.24 -18.86
C ARG A 281 12.22 11.48 -17.86
N PRO A 282 13.00 12.14 -16.98
CA PRO A 282 13.54 11.46 -15.81
C PRO A 282 12.37 10.96 -14.93
N PRO A 283 12.47 9.78 -14.32
CA PRO A 283 11.44 9.29 -13.41
C PRO A 283 11.34 10.21 -12.19
N THR A 284 10.11 10.43 -11.71
CA THR A 284 9.84 11.22 -10.49
C THR A 284 9.97 10.40 -9.22
N THR A 285 9.76 9.08 -9.31
CA THR A 285 10.27 8.12 -8.34
C THR A 285 11.79 8.03 -8.48
N ILE A 286 12.53 8.39 -7.42
CA ILE A 286 13.86 7.85 -7.24
C ILE A 286 13.64 6.39 -6.84
N ALA A 287 13.77 5.47 -7.79
CA ALA A 287 13.89 4.06 -7.48
C ALA A 287 15.17 3.89 -6.65
N ASN A 288 15.02 3.68 -5.34
CA ASN A 288 16.12 3.24 -4.50
C ASN A 288 16.66 1.93 -5.10
N PRO A 289 17.94 1.83 -5.46
CA PRO A 289 18.50 0.55 -5.86
C PRO A 289 18.44 -0.42 -4.66
N GLU A 290 18.38 -1.73 -4.93
CA GLU A 290 18.26 -2.78 -3.90
C GLU A 290 19.38 -2.73 -2.83
N THR A 291 20.46 -1.99 -3.08
CA THR A 291 21.54 -1.73 -2.13
C THR A 291 21.17 -0.75 -1.00
N ASP A 292 20.28 0.20 -1.25
CA ASP A 292 20.19 1.43 -0.44
C ASP A 292 19.17 1.31 0.71
N ILE A 293 18.28 0.31 0.66
CA ILE A 293 17.43 -0.11 1.78
C ILE A 293 18.00 -1.40 2.38
N GLN A 294 18.98 -1.27 3.28
CA GLN A 294 19.37 -2.38 4.13
C GLN A 294 18.37 -2.51 5.29
N PRO A 295 17.58 -3.60 5.39
CA PRO A 295 16.68 -3.79 6.52
C PRO A 295 17.48 -3.91 7.84
N PRO A 296 16.90 -3.51 8.99
CA PRO A 296 17.56 -3.66 10.28
C PRO A 296 17.93 -5.13 10.53
N PRO A 297 19.08 -5.40 11.17
CA PRO A 297 19.54 -6.77 11.39
C PRO A 297 18.49 -7.57 12.18
N PRO A 298 18.13 -8.78 11.74
CA PRO A 298 16.97 -9.49 12.29
C PRO A 298 17.19 -9.91 13.73
N VAL A 299 16.10 -9.91 14.52
CA VAL A 299 16.12 -10.27 15.93
C VAL A 299 16.16 -11.80 16.06
N VAL A 300 17.39 -12.34 16.00
CA VAL A 300 17.69 -13.78 16.11
C VAL A 300 17.87 -14.27 17.55
N ALA A 301 17.32 -13.54 18.54
CA ALA A 301 17.39 -13.88 19.95
C ALA A 301 16.02 -13.74 20.64
N PRO A 302 15.57 -14.74 21.43
CA PRO A 302 14.36 -14.63 22.25
C PRO A 302 14.42 -13.43 23.22
N ARG A 303 13.40 -12.56 23.17
CA ARG A 303 13.23 -11.46 24.12
C ARG A 303 12.44 -11.90 25.35
N SER A 304 12.67 -11.27 26.50
CA SER A 304 11.88 -11.42 27.72
C SER A 304 10.89 -10.25 27.85
N ILE A 305 9.73 -10.49 28.47
CA ILE A 305 8.78 -9.44 28.88
C ILE A 305 8.41 -9.50 30.38
N GLY A 306 9.05 -10.39 31.13
CA GLY A 306 8.94 -10.51 32.59
C GLY A 306 7.51 -10.85 33.03
N ASP A 307 7.07 -10.23 34.12
CA ASP A 307 5.76 -10.46 34.74
C ASP A 307 4.56 -10.11 33.84
N ARG A 308 4.78 -9.49 32.67
CA ARG A 308 3.74 -9.29 31.65
C ARG A 308 3.44 -10.56 30.85
N TYR A 309 4.34 -11.56 30.84
CA TYR A 309 4.09 -12.80 30.11
C TYR A 309 2.99 -13.62 30.78
N ARG A 310 1.89 -13.80 30.06
CA ARG A 310 0.85 -14.79 30.34
C ARG A 310 0.73 -15.72 29.15
N ARG A 311 0.85 -17.03 29.36
CA ARG A 311 0.49 -17.99 28.32
C ARG A 311 -1.01 -17.88 28.06
N LEU A 312 -1.37 -17.53 26.85
CA LEU A 312 -2.75 -17.50 26.36
C LEU A 312 -3.18 -18.94 26.03
N SER A 313 -4.47 -19.27 26.20
CA SER A 313 -5.00 -20.57 25.78
C SER A 313 -5.28 -20.61 24.27
N VAL A 314 -5.55 -21.81 23.72
CA VAL A 314 -5.98 -21.94 22.32
C VAL A 314 -7.35 -21.30 22.12
N GLU A 315 -8.25 -21.43 23.09
CA GLU A 315 -9.56 -20.80 23.11
C GLU A 315 -9.44 -19.26 23.13
N GLU A 316 -8.49 -18.70 23.88
CA GLU A 316 -8.25 -17.26 23.92
C GLU A 316 -7.73 -16.71 22.59
N LEU A 317 -6.87 -17.44 21.87
CA LEU A 317 -6.28 -17.00 20.60
C LEU A 317 -7.14 -17.35 19.37
N ALA A 318 -7.55 -18.61 19.24
CA ALA A 318 -8.35 -19.08 18.12
C ALA A 318 -9.83 -18.68 18.23
N GLY A 319 -10.29 -18.27 19.42
CA GLY A 319 -11.62 -17.67 19.63
C GLY A 319 -11.70 -16.20 19.22
N VAL A 320 -10.57 -15.52 18.96
CA VAL A 320 -10.56 -14.10 18.56
C VAL A 320 -11.32 -13.93 17.23
N PRO A 321 -12.35 -13.07 17.16
CA PRO A 321 -13.02 -12.77 15.90
C PRO A 321 -12.12 -11.95 14.97
N TYR A 322 -12.51 -11.79 13.72
CA TYR A 322 -11.82 -10.95 12.74
C TYR A 322 -12.78 -10.59 11.60
N VAL A 323 -12.57 -9.44 10.98
CA VAL A 323 -13.26 -9.03 9.75
C VAL A 323 -12.72 -9.86 8.58
N ASP A 324 -13.58 -10.36 7.69
CA ASP A 324 -13.08 -11.19 6.58
C ASP A 324 -12.30 -10.35 5.57
N TYR A 325 -11.19 -10.90 5.10
CA TYR A 325 -10.25 -10.28 4.17
C TYR A 325 -10.04 -11.12 2.90
N ILE A 326 -10.68 -12.30 2.82
CA ILE A 326 -10.51 -13.29 1.74
C ILE A 326 -11.69 -13.23 0.75
N TRP A 327 -12.90 -13.06 1.28
CA TRP A 327 -14.14 -12.77 0.57
C TRP A 327 -14.80 -11.48 1.09
N GLY A 328 -14.17 -10.79 2.04
CA GLY A 328 -14.64 -9.53 2.58
C GLY A 328 -13.84 -8.34 2.04
N GLY A 329 -14.55 -7.22 1.87
CA GLY A 329 -13.96 -5.89 1.83
C GLY A 329 -14.80 -4.98 2.71
N VAL A 330 -14.26 -3.81 3.03
CA VAL A 330 -15.11 -2.69 3.46
C VAL A 330 -15.72 -2.03 2.22
N ASP A 331 -16.93 -1.50 2.36
CA ASP A 331 -17.65 -0.76 1.32
C ASP A 331 -18.35 0.44 1.97
N LEU A 332 -18.05 1.65 1.50
CA LEU A 332 -18.60 2.89 2.04
C LEU A 332 -19.98 3.18 1.44
N SER A 333 -20.90 3.66 2.27
CA SER A 333 -22.22 4.05 1.78
C SER A 333 -22.10 5.28 0.86
N PRO A 334 -22.80 5.33 -0.30
CA PRO A 334 -22.72 6.47 -1.24
C PRO A 334 -23.14 7.83 -0.67
N ASP A 335 -23.78 7.86 0.51
CA ASP A 335 -24.10 9.08 1.26
C ASP A 335 -22.99 9.51 2.26
N GLY A 336 -21.89 8.75 2.35
CA GLY A 336 -20.73 9.04 3.21
C GLY A 336 -20.97 8.82 4.71
N SER A 337 -22.01 8.06 5.10
CA SER A 337 -22.43 7.95 6.50
C SER A 337 -22.04 6.64 7.21
N GLU A 338 -21.89 5.52 6.50
CA GLU A 338 -21.60 4.19 7.05
C GLU A 338 -20.53 3.42 6.25
N ALA A 339 -19.89 2.46 6.90
CA ALA A 339 -19.07 1.43 6.29
C ALA A 339 -19.75 0.06 6.52
N ALA A 340 -19.89 -0.75 5.47
CA ALA A 340 -20.35 -2.14 5.55
C ALA A 340 -19.17 -3.11 5.46
N PHE A 341 -19.24 -4.22 6.19
CA PHE A 341 -18.16 -5.22 6.31
C PHE A 341 -18.71 -6.57 6.83
N SER A 342 -17.90 -7.63 6.76
CA SER A 342 -18.28 -8.97 7.24
C SER A 342 -17.42 -9.39 8.43
N TRP A 343 -18.04 -9.75 9.56
CA TRP A 343 -17.33 -10.01 10.83
C TRP A 343 -17.81 -11.33 11.42
N ASN A 344 -16.90 -12.20 11.90
CA ASN A 344 -17.31 -13.49 12.49
C ASN A 344 -17.64 -13.44 13.99
N ARG A 345 -17.98 -12.25 14.52
CA ARG A 345 -18.21 -12.00 15.95
C ARG A 345 -19.38 -12.79 16.54
N SER A 346 -20.35 -13.19 15.72
CA SER A 346 -21.50 -14.03 16.09
C SER A 346 -21.23 -15.54 16.00
N GLY A 347 -19.97 -15.94 15.75
CA GLY A 347 -19.50 -17.34 15.63
C GLY A 347 -19.09 -17.70 14.19
N THR A 348 -19.83 -17.19 13.21
CA THR A 348 -19.56 -17.23 11.76
C THR A 348 -19.71 -15.84 11.16
N PHE A 349 -19.28 -15.63 9.91
CA PHE A 349 -19.38 -14.32 9.25
C PHE A 349 -20.83 -13.92 8.97
N GLU A 350 -21.22 -12.77 9.49
CA GLU A 350 -22.45 -12.07 9.15
C GLU A 350 -22.12 -10.67 8.60
N ILE A 351 -23.08 -10.02 7.92
CA ILE A 351 -22.93 -8.64 7.45
C ILE A 351 -23.19 -7.67 8.60
N TYR A 352 -22.33 -6.67 8.74
CA TYR A 352 -22.45 -5.57 9.68
C TYR A 352 -22.28 -4.22 8.97
N SER A 353 -22.83 -3.16 9.57
CA SER A 353 -22.45 -1.78 9.25
C SER A 353 -22.07 -0.97 10.48
N ALA A 354 -21.29 0.09 10.29
CA ALA A 354 -20.91 1.03 11.35
C ALA A 354 -20.85 2.47 10.80
N PRO A 355 -21.38 3.50 11.50
CA PRO A 355 -21.25 4.88 11.07
C PRO A 355 -19.80 5.37 11.07
N LEU A 356 -19.46 6.19 10.06
CA LEU A 356 -18.09 6.75 9.90
C LEU A 356 -17.71 7.74 10.99
N ASP A 357 -18.70 8.29 11.72
CA ASP A 357 -18.51 9.08 12.93
C ASP A 357 -19.42 8.52 14.04
N GLY A 358 -18.85 7.64 14.87
CA GLY A 358 -19.57 6.95 15.94
C GLY A 358 -18.87 5.67 16.44
N ALA A 359 -19.56 4.98 17.36
CA ALA A 359 -19.11 3.73 17.99
C ALA A 359 -20.18 2.63 18.03
N ARG A 360 -21.35 2.84 17.40
CA ARG A 360 -22.40 1.83 17.27
C ARG A 360 -22.12 0.97 16.04
N ILE A 361 -22.28 -0.34 16.19
CA ILE A 361 -22.18 -1.30 15.09
C ILE A 361 -23.53 -2.02 15.01
N TYR A 362 -24.02 -2.20 13.79
CA TYR A 362 -25.28 -2.85 13.46
C TYR A 362 -24.97 -4.20 12.84
N GLN A 363 -25.65 -5.26 13.28
CA GLN A 363 -25.63 -6.55 12.62
C GLN A 363 -26.86 -6.62 11.71
N LEU A 364 -26.65 -6.89 10.42
CA LEU A 364 -27.70 -6.81 9.40
C LEU A 364 -28.19 -8.20 8.93
N THR A 365 -27.43 -9.26 9.21
CA THR A 365 -27.81 -10.66 8.95
C THR A 365 -27.51 -11.53 10.18
N ASP A 366 -28.29 -12.60 10.42
CA ASP A 366 -28.00 -13.58 11.49
C ASP A 366 -28.37 -15.01 11.06
N ALA A 367 -28.06 -15.35 9.81
CA ALA A 367 -28.45 -16.62 9.17
C ALA A 367 -27.70 -17.86 9.72
N LYS A 368 -26.57 -17.64 10.42
CA LYS A 368 -25.58 -18.66 10.80
C LYS A 368 -24.94 -19.37 9.61
N GLU A 369 -25.03 -18.76 8.43
CA GLU A 369 -24.34 -19.12 7.19
C GLU A 369 -23.39 -17.98 6.81
N ARG A 370 -22.23 -18.32 6.21
CA ARG A 370 -21.15 -17.35 5.93
C ARG A 370 -21.64 -16.29 4.94
N SER A 371 -21.85 -15.08 5.44
CA SER A 371 -22.30 -13.91 4.67
C SER A 371 -21.13 -12.93 4.47
N VAL A 372 -20.72 -12.73 3.22
CA VAL A 372 -19.47 -12.04 2.80
C VAL A 372 -19.70 -11.06 1.64
N TRP A 373 -18.67 -10.31 1.24
CA TRP A 373 -18.66 -9.36 0.11
C TRP A 373 -19.84 -8.35 0.10
N PRO A 374 -20.06 -7.54 1.15
CA PRO A 374 -21.09 -6.50 1.15
C PRO A 374 -20.82 -5.40 0.11
N ARG A 375 -21.86 -4.93 -0.58
CA ARG A 375 -21.83 -3.80 -1.54
C ARG A 375 -23.11 -2.97 -1.46
N TRP A 376 -23.00 -1.67 -1.16
CA TRP A 376 -24.14 -0.75 -1.04
C TRP A 376 -24.81 -0.49 -2.40
N SER A 377 -26.13 -0.34 -2.38
CA SER A 377 -26.86 0.25 -3.50
C SER A 377 -26.47 1.73 -3.67
N PRO A 378 -26.42 2.27 -4.91
CA PRO A 378 -26.06 3.68 -5.18
C PRO A 378 -26.90 4.71 -4.43
N ASP A 379 -28.09 4.32 -3.98
CA ASP A 379 -29.04 5.16 -3.26
C ASP A 379 -29.01 4.99 -1.72
N ALA A 380 -28.01 4.24 -1.22
CA ALA A 380 -27.72 3.94 0.19
C ALA A 380 -28.90 3.38 1.01
N LYS A 381 -29.79 2.59 0.37
CA LYS A 381 -30.95 1.94 1.02
C LYS A 381 -30.84 0.43 1.20
N GLN A 382 -30.03 -0.24 0.39
CA GLN A 382 -29.86 -1.70 0.42
C GLN A 382 -28.38 -2.08 0.37
N LEU A 383 -28.07 -3.28 0.85
CA LEU A 383 -26.78 -3.94 0.72
C LEU A 383 -26.97 -5.24 -0.07
N ALA A 384 -26.24 -5.39 -1.17
CA ALA A 384 -26.05 -6.70 -1.79
C ALA A 384 -24.89 -7.42 -1.11
N PHE A 385 -24.95 -8.74 -1.00
CA PHE A 385 -23.89 -9.56 -0.42
C PHE A 385 -23.92 -10.99 -0.97
N LEU A 386 -22.92 -11.79 -0.62
CA LEU A 386 -22.76 -13.19 -1.02
C LEU A 386 -22.94 -14.11 0.19
N ARG A 387 -23.63 -15.25 0.04
CA ARG A 387 -23.76 -16.28 1.10
C ARG A 387 -23.71 -17.69 0.54
N ASP A 388 -22.85 -18.53 1.10
CA ASP A 388 -22.72 -19.96 0.79
C ASP A 388 -23.14 -20.86 1.96
N ARG A 389 -23.25 -22.18 1.72
CA ARG A 389 -23.91 -23.10 2.67
C ARG A 389 -22.90 -24.11 3.20
N GLY A 390 -22.63 -24.06 4.51
CA GLY A 390 -21.67 -24.96 5.16
C GLY A 390 -20.25 -24.92 4.59
N GLY A 391 -19.83 -23.78 4.01
CA GLY A 391 -18.50 -23.58 3.44
C GLY A 391 -18.29 -24.07 2.01
N ASP A 392 -19.34 -24.50 1.30
CA ASP A 392 -19.27 -25.08 -0.05
C ASP A 392 -18.86 -24.10 -1.18
N GLU A 393 -18.64 -22.82 -0.85
CA GLU A 393 -18.31 -21.71 -1.77
C GLU A 393 -19.34 -21.49 -2.88
N ARG A 394 -20.53 -22.10 -2.82
CA ARG A 394 -21.63 -21.88 -3.78
C ARG A 394 -22.45 -20.66 -3.37
N PHE A 395 -21.76 -19.53 -3.35
CA PHE A 395 -22.34 -18.26 -2.96
C PHE A 395 -23.55 -17.91 -3.84
N ASP A 396 -24.69 -17.67 -3.22
CA ASP A 396 -25.84 -16.97 -3.81
C ASP A 396 -25.67 -15.46 -3.66
N ILE A 397 -26.31 -14.68 -4.53
CA ILE A 397 -26.44 -13.22 -4.37
C ILE A 397 -27.68 -12.93 -3.53
N TRP A 398 -27.49 -12.23 -2.42
CA TRP A 398 -28.55 -11.77 -1.52
C TRP A 398 -28.59 -10.25 -1.48
N VAL A 399 -29.73 -9.70 -1.07
CA VAL A 399 -29.92 -8.27 -0.77
C VAL A 399 -30.64 -8.11 0.57
N VAL A 400 -30.19 -7.16 1.39
CA VAL A 400 -30.85 -6.75 2.65
C VAL A 400 -31.16 -5.25 2.63
N ASP A 401 -32.29 -4.84 3.20
CA ASP A 401 -32.59 -3.43 3.50
C ASP A 401 -31.61 -2.88 4.56
N ARG A 402 -31.29 -1.58 4.53
CA ARG A 402 -30.28 -0.94 5.41
C ARG A 402 -30.56 -1.06 6.92
N ASP A 403 -31.82 -1.29 7.30
CA ASP A 403 -32.23 -1.52 8.69
C ASP A 403 -32.03 -2.99 9.16
N GLY A 404 -31.74 -3.91 8.24
CA GLY A 404 -31.66 -5.35 8.51
C GLY A 404 -33.02 -6.06 8.57
N GLU A 405 -34.16 -5.36 8.36
CA GLU A 405 -35.49 -5.96 8.55
C GLU A 405 -35.94 -6.88 7.41
N ARG A 406 -35.37 -6.72 6.20
CA ARG A 406 -35.80 -7.50 5.02
C ARG A 406 -34.62 -8.01 4.22
N GLU A 407 -34.48 -9.32 4.17
CA GLU A 407 -33.46 -10.04 3.42
C GLU A 407 -34.10 -10.86 2.28
N ARG A 408 -33.46 -10.97 1.11
CA ARG A 408 -33.91 -11.81 -0.01
C ARG A 408 -32.74 -12.39 -0.80
N ASN A 409 -32.88 -13.65 -1.22
CA ASN A 409 -32.00 -14.30 -2.20
C ASN A 409 -32.47 -13.95 -3.62
N LEU A 410 -31.54 -13.61 -4.52
CA LEU A 410 -31.85 -13.27 -5.92
C LEU A 410 -31.54 -14.40 -6.91
N THR A 411 -30.69 -15.37 -6.55
CA THR A 411 -30.17 -16.39 -7.48
C THR A 411 -30.72 -17.79 -7.20
N ASN A 412 -30.53 -18.28 -5.97
CA ASN A 412 -30.85 -19.62 -5.46
C ASN A 412 -30.59 -20.77 -6.46
N GLU A 413 -29.40 -20.80 -7.06
CA GLU A 413 -29.07 -21.69 -8.18
C GLU A 413 -28.17 -22.85 -7.78
N SER A 414 -28.76 -24.06 -7.73
CA SER A 414 -28.07 -25.28 -7.33
C SER A 414 -26.86 -25.59 -8.22
N GLY A 415 -25.66 -25.55 -7.62
CA GLY A 415 -24.39 -25.85 -8.30
C GLY A 415 -23.70 -24.65 -8.95
N VAL A 416 -24.32 -23.46 -8.91
CA VAL A 416 -23.71 -22.21 -9.38
C VAL A 416 -23.01 -21.50 -8.22
N MET A 417 -21.89 -20.86 -8.52
CA MET A 417 -21.15 -19.97 -7.64
C MET A 417 -21.20 -18.56 -8.23
N HIS A 418 -21.65 -17.58 -7.44
CA HIS A 418 -21.71 -16.17 -7.81
C HIS A 418 -20.60 -15.39 -7.09
N ARG A 419 -19.97 -14.43 -7.78
CA ARG A 419 -18.89 -13.62 -7.21
C ARG A 419 -18.74 -12.26 -7.89
N ASP A 420 -17.85 -11.44 -7.34
CA ASP A 420 -17.41 -10.16 -7.88
C ASP A 420 -18.55 -9.15 -8.15
N ILE A 421 -19.59 -9.14 -7.31
CA ILE A 421 -20.80 -8.33 -7.50
C ILE A 421 -20.53 -6.81 -7.56
N ALA A 422 -21.23 -6.12 -8.47
CA ALA A 422 -21.19 -4.67 -8.64
C ALA A 422 -22.57 -4.12 -9.08
N TRP A 423 -23.12 -3.15 -8.35
CA TRP A 423 -24.38 -2.48 -8.70
C TRP A 423 -24.24 -1.60 -9.95
N SER A 424 -25.30 -1.51 -10.76
CA SER A 424 -25.42 -0.48 -11.80
C SER A 424 -25.59 0.91 -11.17
N PRO A 425 -25.15 2.01 -11.82
CA PRO A 425 -25.28 3.37 -11.27
C PRO A 425 -26.73 3.81 -10.99
N ASP A 426 -27.72 3.20 -11.67
CA ASP A 426 -29.15 3.42 -11.45
C ASP A 426 -29.75 2.61 -10.28
N GLY A 427 -28.97 1.73 -9.64
CA GLY A 427 -29.40 0.86 -8.55
C GLY A 427 -30.40 -0.24 -8.91
N THR A 428 -30.73 -0.42 -10.21
CA THR A 428 -31.74 -1.39 -10.64
C THR A 428 -31.19 -2.78 -10.93
N LYS A 429 -29.88 -2.92 -11.14
CA LYS A 429 -29.20 -4.15 -11.59
C LYS A 429 -27.94 -4.41 -10.78
N ILE A 430 -27.53 -5.68 -10.75
CA ILE A 430 -26.21 -6.11 -10.28
C ILE A 430 -25.52 -6.86 -11.42
N ALA A 431 -24.29 -6.49 -11.76
CA ALA A 431 -23.40 -7.29 -12.57
C ALA A 431 -22.56 -8.21 -11.67
N TYR A 432 -22.24 -9.40 -12.15
CA TYR A 432 -21.51 -10.42 -11.38
C TYR A 432 -20.80 -11.40 -12.31
N ALA A 433 -19.83 -12.13 -11.78
CA ALA A 433 -19.26 -13.30 -12.44
C ALA A 433 -19.88 -14.58 -11.86
N ALA A 434 -20.27 -15.52 -12.72
CA ALA A 434 -20.78 -16.83 -12.29
C ALA A 434 -20.40 -17.95 -13.26
N ASN A 435 -20.18 -19.16 -12.75
CA ASN A 435 -19.92 -20.36 -13.55
C ASN A 435 -21.20 -20.99 -14.16
N ALA A 436 -22.29 -20.23 -14.25
CA ALA A 436 -23.52 -20.67 -14.88
C ALA A 436 -23.34 -20.83 -16.39
N GLY A 437 -23.63 -22.03 -16.91
CA GLY A 437 -23.63 -22.32 -18.35
C GLY A 437 -22.30 -22.76 -18.97
N GLY A 438 -21.18 -22.74 -18.23
CA GLY A 438 -19.85 -23.06 -18.76
C GLY A 438 -18.96 -23.85 -17.81
N THR A 439 -17.69 -24.03 -18.20
CA THR A 439 -16.63 -24.55 -17.30
C THR A 439 -15.90 -23.44 -16.55
N ALA A 440 -16.01 -22.21 -17.02
CA ALA A 440 -15.34 -21.02 -16.48
C ALA A 440 -16.37 -19.97 -16.05
N PHE A 441 -15.94 -18.90 -15.38
CA PHE A 441 -16.80 -17.80 -14.96
C PHE A 441 -17.19 -16.89 -16.13
N ALA A 442 -18.48 -16.62 -16.31
CA ALA A 442 -19.00 -15.67 -17.28
C ALA A 442 -19.57 -14.41 -16.61
N VAL A 443 -19.45 -13.25 -17.26
CA VAL A 443 -20.11 -12.02 -16.80
C VAL A 443 -21.61 -12.11 -17.06
N HIS A 444 -22.38 -11.80 -16.03
CA HIS A 444 -23.83 -11.80 -16.01
C HIS A 444 -24.37 -10.48 -15.43
N VAL A 445 -25.65 -10.21 -15.67
CA VAL A 445 -26.43 -9.14 -15.04
C VAL A 445 -27.76 -9.69 -14.54
N ILE A 446 -28.19 -9.26 -13.35
CA ILE A 446 -29.50 -9.55 -12.75
C ILE A 446 -30.28 -8.25 -12.45
N GLU A 447 -31.54 -8.21 -12.84
CA GLU A 447 -32.50 -7.15 -12.52
C GLU A 447 -32.99 -7.33 -11.06
N VAL A 448 -32.64 -6.40 -10.17
CA VAL A 448 -32.82 -6.54 -8.71
C VAL A 448 -34.31 -6.54 -8.30
N GLY A 449 -35.17 -5.90 -9.09
CA GLY A 449 -36.61 -5.85 -8.85
C GLY A 449 -37.40 -7.08 -9.33
N THR A 450 -36.82 -7.95 -10.15
CA THR A 450 -37.54 -9.08 -10.79
C THR A 450 -36.81 -10.42 -10.73
N GLY A 451 -35.52 -10.45 -10.40
CA GLY A 451 -34.67 -11.65 -10.48
C GLY A 451 -34.35 -12.09 -11.91
N ALA A 452 -34.68 -11.28 -12.93
CA ALA A 452 -34.41 -11.61 -14.32
C ALA A 452 -32.90 -11.54 -14.61
N LYS A 453 -32.32 -12.68 -14.99
CA LYS A 453 -30.89 -12.87 -15.26
C LYS A 453 -30.58 -12.90 -16.75
N ARG A 454 -29.39 -12.42 -17.12
CA ARG A 454 -28.86 -12.50 -18.49
C ARG A 454 -27.33 -12.60 -18.48
N ALA A 455 -26.79 -13.62 -19.14
CA ALA A 455 -25.37 -13.70 -19.44
C ALA A 455 -24.96 -12.66 -20.49
N LEU A 456 -23.76 -12.09 -20.36
CA LEU A 456 -23.14 -11.20 -21.34
C LEU A 456 -21.96 -11.86 -22.06
N THR A 457 -21.37 -12.90 -21.46
CA THR A 457 -20.34 -13.76 -22.05
C THR A 457 -20.73 -15.24 -21.93
N ASP A 458 -19.98 -16.15 -22.55
CA ASP A 458 -20.43 -17.53 -22.83
C ASP A 458 -19.89 -18.61 -21.87
N GLY A 459 -19.02 -18.25 -20.91
CA GLY A 459 -18.43 -19.20 -19.96
C GLY A 459 -17.39 -20.15 -20.57
N SER A 460 -16.88 -19.85 -21.77
CA SER A 460 -15.78 -20.57 -22.43
C SER A 460 -14.39 -20.20 -21.90
N ARG A 461 -14.31 -19.12 -21.11
CA ARG A 461 -13.12 -18.47 -20.52
C ARG A 461 -13.52 -17.78 -19.22
N ASP A 462 -12.57 -17.58 -18.31
CA ASP A 462 -12.81 -16.81 -17.09
C ASP A 462 -12.87 -15.31 -17.42
N ASP A 463 -14.08 -14.74 -17.29
CA ASP A 463 -14.43 -13.34 -17.46
C ASP A 463 -14.89 -12.77 -16.11
N MET A 464 -14.08 -11.89 -15.53
CA MET A 464 -14.05 -11.68 -14.08
C MET A 464 -13.96 -10.19 -13.68
N GLN A 465 -14.33 -9.89 -12.43
CA GLN A 465 -14.41 -8.52 -11.88
C GLN A 465 -15.15 -7.50 -12.78
N PRO A 466 -16.43 -7.73 -13.16
CA PRO A 466 -17.19 -6.75 -13.93
C PRO A 466 -17.37 -5.42 -13.18
N ARG A 467 -17.19 -4.29 -13.87
CA ARG A 467 -17.43 -2.92 -13.37
C ARG A 467 -18.20 -2.07 -14.37
N TRP A 468 -19.25 -1.41 -13.90
CA TRP A 468 -20.10 -0.54 -14.70
C TRP A 468 -19.39 0.77 -15.05
N SER A 469 -19.56 1.25 -16.28
CA SER A 469 -19.25 2.64 -16.60
C SER A 469 -20.16 3.59 -15.81
N PRO A 470 -19.74 4.84 -15.51
CA PRO A 470 -20.55 5.77 -14.70
C PRO A 470 -21.92 6.13 -15.30
N ASP A 471 -22.09 5.97 -16.62
CA ASP A 471 -23.36 6.15 -17.33
C ASP A 471 -24.25 4.88 -17.37
N GLY A 472 -23.75 3.75 -16.86
CA GLY A 472 -24.42 2.46 -16.85
C GLY A 472 -24.54 1.76 -18.22
N THR A 473 -23.94 2.30 -19.29
CA THR A 473 -24.12 1.74 -20.66
C THR A 473 -23.18 0.57 -20.98
N LEU A 474 -22.05 0.48 -20.29
CA LEU A 474 -20.99 -0.51 -20.51
C LEU A 474 -20.59 -1.24 -19.24
N LEU A 475 -19.96 -2.41 -19.42
CA LEU A 475 -19.22 -3.14 -18.39
C LEU A 475 -17.79 -3.38 -18.89
N VAL A 476 -16.80 -3.09 -18.05
CA VAL A 476 -15.41 -3.54 -18.21
C VAL A 476 -15.15 -4.76 -17.32
N PHE A 477 -14.31 -5.69 -17.77
CA PHE A 477 -13.90 -6.90 -17.05
C PHE A 477 -12.51 -7.34 -17.56
N TRP A 478 -11.80 -8.21 -16.85
CA TRP A 478 -10.61 -8.88 -17.40
C TRP A 478 -10.94 -10.30 -17.88
N SER A 479 -10.16 -10.80 -18.84
CA SER A 479 -10.36 -12.15 -19.39
C SER A 479 -9.06 -12.84 -19.81
N ARG A 480 -8.89 -14.10 -19.40
CA ARG A 480 -7.79 -14.98 -19.87
C ARG A 480 -8.19 -15.77 -21.11
N ARG A 481 -8.62 -15.05 -22.17
CA ARG A 481 -9.18 -15.67 -23.39
C ARG A 481 -8.20 -15.97 -24.52
N GLU A 482 -6.96 -15.54 -24.40
CA GLU A 482 -5.90 -15.73 -25.41
C GLU A 482 -5.30 -17.15 -25.39
N ASP A 483 -4.54 -17.51 -26.43
CA ASP A 483 -3.90 -18.83 -26.55
C ASP A 483 -2.84 -19.08 -25.47
N VAL A 484 -2.14 -18.01 -25.06
CA VAL A 484 -1.22 -18.01 -23.92
C VAL A 484 -2.04 -17.85 -22.65
N ARG A 485 -2.36 -18.96 -21.98
CA ARG A 485 -3.30 -18.99 -20.84
C ARG A 485 -2.93 -18.09 -19.66
N THR A 486 -1.64 -17.79 -19.47
CA THR A 486 -1.14 -16.86 -18.44
C THR A 486 -1.53 -15.40 -18.71
N ASN A 487 -1.85 -15.05 -19.95
CA ASN A 487 -2.17 -13.69 -20.35
C ASN A 487 -3.63 -13.32 -20.06
N ALA A 488 -3.83 -12.12 -19.51
CA ALA A 488 -5.15 -11.50 -19.35
C ALA A 488 -5.13 -10.06 -19.87
N ASP A 489 -6.11 -9.66 -20.67
CA ASP A 489 -6.34 -8.25 -21.02
C ASP A 489 -7.71 -7.79 -20.51
N LEU A 490 -7.93 -6.48 -20.57
CA LEU A 490 -9.24 -5.89 -20.31
C LEU A 490 -10.16 -5.98 -21.53
N TYR A 491 -11.46 -6.12 -21.28
CA TYR A 491 -12.50 -6.22 -22.29
C TYR A 491 -13.71 -5.36 -21.90
N VAL A 492 -14.40 -4.80 -22.89
CA VAL A 492 -15.63 -4.02 -22.69
C VAL A 492 -16.80 -4.59 -23.49
N VAL A 493 -17.95 -4.75 -22.83
CA VAL A 493 -19.22 -5.17 -23.43
C VAL A 493 -20.31 -4.15 -23.10
N ALA A 494 -21.29 -3.98 -23.99
CA ALA A 494 -22.46 -3.17 -23.67
C ALA A 494 -23.30 -3.85 -22.57
N ALA A 495 -23.86 -3.08 -21.65
CA ALA A 495 -24.76 -3.62 -20.61
C ALA A 495 -26.00 -4.31 -21.21
N ALA A 496 -26.46 -3.84 -22.38
CA ALA A 496 -27.52 -4.46 -23.17
C ALA A 496 -27.10 -5.80 -23.84
N GLY A 497 -25.83 -6.21 -23.72
CA GLY A 497 -25.23 -7.32 -24.45
C GLY A 497 -24.82 -6.94 -25.87
N GLY A 498 -24.09 -7.84 -26.54
CA GLY A 498 -23.61 -7.64 -27.92
C GLY A 498 -22.15 -8.07 -28.08
N GLU A 499 -21.48 -7.48 -29.06
CA GLU A 499 -20.04 -7.70 -29.32
C GLU A 499 -19.18 -7.30 -28.11
N ILE A 500 -18.12 -8.09 -27.85
CA ILE A 500 -17.12 -7.83 -26.80
C ILE A 500 -15.87 -7.27 -27.46
N THR A 501 -15.41 -6.09 -27.03
CA THR A 501 -14.20 -5.44 -27.57
C THR A 501 -13.02 -5.65 -26.62
N ARG A 502 -11.86 -6.05 -27.14
CA ARG A 502 -10.59 -6.12 -26.38
C ARG A 502 -9.99 -4.72 -26.26
N LEU A 503 -9.59 -4.33 -25.05
CA LEU A 503 -8.67 -3.22 -24.85
C LEU A 503 -7.25 -3.79 -24.90
N LEU A 504 -6.35 -3.20 -25.68
CA LEU A 504 -4.98 -3.70 -25.88
C LEU A 504 -4.05 -3.27 -24.73
N THR A 505 -4.48 -3.46 -23.49
CA THR A 505 -3.82 -2.93 -22.28
C THR A 505 -2.36 -3.37 -22.12
N ARG A 506 -1.99 -4.54 -22.67
CA ARG A 506 -0.63 -5.09 -22.60
C ARG A 506 0.26 -4.84 -23.82
N ASP A 507 -0.27 -4.24 -24.89
CA ASP A 507 0.45 -4.00 -26.15
C ASP A 507 1.18 -5.26 -26.69
N GLY A 508 0.49 -6.42 -26.65
CA GLY A 508 0.99 -7.70 -27.15
C GLY A 508 2.12 -8.36 -26.33
N LYS A 509 2.52 -7.80 -25.18
CA LYS A 509 3.55 -8.37 -24.28
C LYS A 509 3.03 -9.63 -23.57
N ASP A 510 3.93 -10.36 -22.90
CA ASP A 510 3.55 -11.42 -21.97
C ASP A 510 3.18 -10.83 -20.60
N GLY A 511 2.12 -11.34 -19.97
CA GLY A 511 1.64 -10.87 -18.67
C GLY A 511 0.14 -10.63 -18.59
N GLU A 512 -0.30 -10.04 -17.49
CA GLU A 512 -1.70 -9.78 -17.19
C GLU A 512 -2.00 -8.29 -16.97
N SER A 513 -3.26 -7.93 -17.24
CA SER A 513 -3.91 -6.67 -16.87
C SER A 513 -5.26 -7.02 -16.23
N ILE A 514 -5.41 -6.67 -14.95
CA ILE A 514 -6.51 -7.11 -14.06
C ILE A 514 -6.96 -5.94 -13.16
N ASP A 515 -7.95 -6.17 -12.27
CA ASP A 515 -8.53 -5.15 -11.38
C ASP A 515 -8.99 -3.85 -12.11
N PRO A 516 -9.73 -3.92 -13.23
CA PRO A 516 -10.16 -2.73 -13.95
C PRO A 516 -11.11 -1.88 -13.09
N GLN A 517 -10.94 -0.55 -13.11
CA GLN A 517 -11.87 0.40 -12.50
C GLN A 517 -12.02 1.65 -13.38
N TRP A 518 -13.25 2.05 -13.68
CA TRP A 518 -13.54 3.29 -14.40
C TRP A 518 -13.21 4.52 -13.56
N SER A 519 -12.69 5.57 -14.19
CA SER A 519 -12.68 6.90 -13.58
C SER A 519 -14.10 7.46 -13.41
N PRO A 520 -14.34 8.37 -12.46
CA PRO A 520 -15.68 8.95 -12.22
C PRO A 520 -16.30 9.67 -13.43
N ASP A 521 -15.49 10.09 -14.40
CA ASP A 521 -15.89 10.73 -15.66
C ASP A 521 -16.06 9.74 -16.83
N GLY A 522 -15.75 8.45 -16.65
CA GLY A 522 -15.80 7.41 -17.69
C GLY A 522 -14.74 7.52 -18.78
N ALA A 523 -13.87 8.54 -18.74
CA ALA A 523 -12.88 8.82 -19.80
C ALA A 523 -11.56 8.04 -19.63
N ARG A 524 -11.37 7.34 -18.51
CA ARG A 524 -10.18 6.56 -18.18
C ARG A 524 -10.55 5.25 -17.48
N ILE A 525 -9.64 4.28 -17.55
CA ILE A 525 -9.72 3.00 -16.81
C ILE A 525 -8.38 2.79 -16.10
N SER A 526 -8.38 2.62 -14.79
CA SER A 526 -7.20 2.16 -14.03
C SER A 526 -7.19 0.63 -13.93
N PHE A 527 -6.01 0.04 -13.83
CA PHE A 527 -5.82 -1.42 -13.72
C PHE A 527 -4.46 -1.77 -13.12
N THR A 528 -4.35 -2.97 -12.55
CA THR A 528 -3.07 -3.59 -12.18
C THR A 528 -2.47 -4.29 -13.41
N THR A 529 -1.18 -4.15 -13.70
CA THR A 529 -0.50 -4.93 -14.77
C THR A 529 0.88 -5.43 -14.36
N ASP A 530 1.30 -6.60 -14.85
CA ASP A 530 2.62 -7.19 -14.56
C ASP A 530 3.62 -7.16 -15.74
N THR A 531 3.28 -6.47 -16.84
CA THR A 531 4.00 -6.53 -18.13
C THR A 531 5.44 -5.98 -18.11
N ARG A 532 5.91 -5.48 -16.97
CA ARG A 532 7.31 -5.08 -16.72
C ARG A 532 8.07 -5.97 -15.72
N GLY A 533 7.43 -7.00 -15.16
CA GLY A 533 8.03 -7.95 -14.21
C GLY A 533 7.75 -7.67 -12.72
N ARG A 534 7.14 -6.53 -12.40
CA ARG A 534 6.44 -6.22 -11.14
C ARG A 534 5.00 -5.89 -11.44
N GLN A 535 4.11 -6.06 -10.47
CA GLN A 535 2.78 -5.45 -10.54
C GLN A 535 2.92 -3.93 -10.43
N GLU A 536 2.34 -3.19 -11.37
CA GLU A 536 2.30 -1.74 -11.42
C GLU A 536 0.85 -1.25 -11.56
N VAL A 537 0.54 -0.07 -11.02
CA VAL A 537 -0.74 0.59 -11.28
C VAL A 537 -0.65 1.40 -12.58
N ALA A 538 -1.54 1.13 -13.54
CA ALA A 538 -1.62 1.83 -14.81
C ALA A 538 -3.00 2.45 -15.05
N VAL A 539 -3.05 3.47 -15.92
CA VAL A 539 -4.27 4.16 -16.35
C VAL A 539 -4.29 4.27 -17.87
N ALA A 540 -5.34 3.74 -18.49
CA ALA A 540 -5.63 3.91 -19.91
C ALA A 540 -6.59 5.10 -20.14
N SER A 541 -6.31 5.90 -21.18
CA SER A 541 -7.28 6.84 -21.75
C SER A 541 -8.25 6.09 -22.67
N TYR A 542 -9.56 6.23 -22.44
CA TYR A 542 -10.62 5.46 -23.10
C TYR A 542 -11.53 6.34 -23.96
N ALA A 543 -11.85 5.89 -25.18
CA ALA A 543 -12.86 6.51 -26.04
C ALA A 543 -13.39 5.49 -27.06
N GLU A 544 -14.67 5.58 -27.43
CA GLU A 544 -15.28 4.83 -28.56
C GLU A 544 -15.04 3.30 -28.55
N ARG A 545 -14.93 2.70 -27.34
CA ARG A 545 -14.59 1.28 -27.07
C ARG A 545 -13.13 0.86 -27.26
N GLU A 546 -12.25 1.81 -27.55
CA GLU A 546 -10.80 1.61 -27.64
C GLU A 546 -10.03 2.31 -26.50
N ILE A 547 -8.74 2.00 -26.38
CA ILE A 547 -7.79 2.74 -25.55
C ILE A 547 -6.64 3.28 -26.42
N SER A 548 -6.16 4.48 -26.10
CA SER A 548 -5.18 5.20 -26.95
C SER A 548 -3.83 5.47 -26.29
N ARG A 549 -3.81 5.61 -24.96
CA ARG A 549 -2.60 5.88 -24.17
C ARG A 549 -2.71 5.16 -22.83
N VAL A 550 -1.70 4.35 -22.51
CA VAL A 550 -1.51 3.77 -21.17
C VAL A 550 -0.37 4.53 -20.49
N ASP A 551 -0.68 5.16 -19.36
CA ASP A 551 0.29 5.75 -18.46
C ASP A 551 0.45 4.85 -17.24
N HIS A 552 1.67 4.43 -16.93
CA HIS A 552 1.98 3.76 -15.67
C HIS A 552 2.05 4.85 -14.59
N MET A 553 1.22 4.73 -13.56
CA MET A 553 1.13 5.70 -12.47
C MET A 553 2.30 5.51 -11.49
N THR A 554 2.69 4.27 -11.26
CA THR A 554 3.79 3.89 -10.37
C THR A 554 4.88 3.14 -11.14
N GLU A 555 6.09 3.15 -10.59
CA GLU A 555 7.30 2.49 -11.13
C GLU A 555 8.20 2.17 -9.94
N SER A 556 8.18 0.91 -9.50
CA SER A 556 8.70 0.44 -8.20
C SER A 556 9.48 -0.88 -8.34
N ILE A 557 10.37 -1.15 -7.39
CA ILE A 557 11.03 -2.47 -7.25
C ILE A 557 10.18 -3.50 -6.47
N HIS A 558 9.02 -3.07 -5.98
CA HIS A 558 8.03 -3.84 -5.22
C HIS A 558 6.71 -3.97 -6.00
N ASP A 559 5.85 -4.93 -5.64
CA ASP A 559 4.56 -5.14 -6.32
C ASP A 559 3.49 -4.14 -5.82
N GLU A 560 2.83 -3.45 -6.74
CA GLU A 560 1.81 -2.41 -6.49
C GLU A 560 0.52 -2.69 -7.27
N TYR A 561 -0.64 -2.67 -6.58
CA TYR A 561 -1.90 -3.21 -7.13
C TYR A 561 -3.15 -2.63 -6.46
N GLY A 562 -4.34 -3.05 -6.93
CA GLY A 562 -5.61 -2.82 -6.24
C GLY A 562 -6.06 -1.37 -6.22
N ALA A 563 -5.86 -0.65 -7.33
CA ALA A 563 -6.06 0.80 -7.39
C ALA A 563 -7.55 1.20 -7.37
N VAL A 564 -7.89 2.20 -6.55
CA VAL A 564 -9.25 2.77 -6.41
C VAL A 564 -9.24 4.28 -6.62
N TRP A 565 -10.22 4.80 -7.37
CA TRP A 565 -10.32 6.23 -7.70
C TRP A 565 -10.85 7.06 -6.53
N ARG A 566 -10.25 8.23 -6.28
CA ARG A 566 -10.98 9.32 -5.61
C ARG A 566 -12.18 9.70 -6.48
N PRO A 567 -13.39 9.93 -5.90
CA PRO A 567 -14.54 10.45 -6.66
C PRO A 567 -14.30 11.78 -7.39
N ASP A 568 -13.31 12.59 -6.98
CA ASP A 568 -12.88 13.79 -7.73
C ASP A 568 -12.04 13.50 -9.00
N GLY A 569 -11.67 12.24 -9.25
CA GLY A 569 -10.92 11.80 -10.43
C GLY A 569 -9.45 12.24 -10.49
N ARG A 570 -8.89 12.82 -9.42
CA ARG A 570 -7.54 13.44 -9.41
C ARG A 570 -6.41 12.51 -9.00
N ALA A 571 -6.70 11.53 -8.16
CA ALA A 571 -5.72 10.56 -7.66
C ALA A 571 -6.35 9.17 -7.51
N LEU A 572 -5.47 8.16 -7.46
CA LEU A 572 -5.79 6.79 -7.09
C LEU A 572 -5.18 6.50 -5.71
N ALA A 573 -5.91 5.82 -4.83
CA ALA A 573 -5.26 5.07 -3.74
C ALA A 573 -4.93 3.66 -4.23
N TYR A 574 -3.88 3.04 -3.69
CA TYR A 574 -3.38 1.74 -4.13
C TYR A 574 -2.58 1.04 -3.02
N LEU A 575 -2.41 -0.27 -3.14
CA LEU A 575 -1.64 -1.09 -2.19
C LEU A 575 -0.20 -1.29 -2.69
N HIS A 576 0.77 -1.11 -1.80
CA HIS A 576 2.20 -1.28 -2.07
C HIS A 576 2.77 -2.37 -1.14
N ASN A 577 3.27 -3.47 -1.70
CA ASN A 577 3.71 -4.66 -0.96
C ASN A 577 5.24 -4.79 -0.93
N GLU A 578 5.82 -4.48 0.23
CA GLU A 578 7.27 -4.49 0.50
C GLU A 578 7.59 -5.53 1.60
N ASP A 579 8.37 -6.56 1.27
CA ASP A 579 8.92 -7.53 2.25
C ASP A 579 7.88 -8.07 3.25
N ALA A 580 6.77 -8.58 2.70
CA ALA A 580 5.61 -9.11 3.43
C ALA A 580 4.83 -8.08 4.28
N ALA A 581 5.07 -6.77 4.11
CA ALA A 581 4.24 -5.67 4.63
C ALA A 581 3.46 -5.00 3.49
N VAL A 582 2.24 -4.51 3.74
CA VAL A 582 1.42 -3.85 2.70
C VAL A 582 0.94 -2.50 3.21
N SER A 583 1.40 -1.42 2.57
CA SER A 583 1.00 -0.04 2.90
C SER A 583 -0.09 0.47 1.95
N LEU A 584 -0.95 1.36 2.44
CA LEU A 584 -1.92 2.08 1.63
C LEU A 584 -1.34 3.42 1.19
N ARG A 585 -1.11 3.57 -0.12
CA ARG A 585 -0.47 4.74 -0.74
C ARG A 585 -1.41 5.39 -1.76
N ARG A 586 -1.04 6.57 -2.25
CA ARG A 586 -1.87 7.39 -3.15
C ARG A 586 -1.02 8.12 -4.17
N VAL A 587 -1.43 8.08 -5.44
CA VAL A 587 -0.72 8.68 -6.59
C VAL A 587 -1.63 9.63 -7.38
N PHE A 588 -1.16 10.85 -7.61
CA PHE A 588 -1.90 11.88 -8.36
C PHE A 588 -1.74 11.71 -9.88
N THR A 589 -2.84 11.60 -10.63
CA THR A 589 -2.85 11.18 -12.05
C THR A 589 -2.38 12.24 -13.06
N VAL A 590 -1.71 13.30 -12.60
CA VAL A 590 -1.16 14.39 -13.44
C VAL A 590 0.30 14.68 -13.09
N SER A 591 0.65 14.67 -11.79
CA SER A 591 2.02 14.88 -11.31
C SER A 591 2.80 13.59 -11.07
N HIS A 592 2.12 12.43 -10.96
CA HIS A 592 2.70 11.16 -10.50
C HIS A 592 3.40 11.28 -9.13
N ALA A 593 3.00 12.26 -8.31
CA ALA A 593 3.46 12.39 -6.93
C ALA A 593 2.77 11.34 -6.05
N ASP A 594 3.56 10.61 -5.27
CA ASP A 594 3.12 9.53 -4.40
C ASP A 594 3.25 9.90 -2.91
N HIS A 595 2.26 9.51 -2.11
CA HIS A 595 2.22 9.75 -0.67
C HIS A 595 1.56 8.57 0.05
N ALA A 596 1.86 8.36 1.32
CA ALA A 596 1.09 7.46 2.16
C ALA A 596 -0.34 8.00 2.41
N VAL A 597 -1.27 7.09 2.67
CA VAL A 597 -2.64 7.39 3.18
C VAL A 597 -2.75 6.96 4.64
N SER A 598 -2.00 5.95 5.04
CA SER A 598 -1.87 5.44 6.40
C SER A 598 -0.48 4.84 6.58
N ASP A 599 0.29 5.41 7.51
CA ASP A 599 1.65 4.96 7.86
C ASP A 599 1.68 3.90 8.99
N ILE A 600 0.53 3.33 9.36
CA ILE A 600 0.44 2.32 10.42
C ILE A 600 1.17 1.03 10.00
N PRO A 601 2.22 0.58 10.72
CA PRO A 601 2.98 -0.61 10.31
C PRO A 601 2.13 -1.89 10.42
N GLY A 602 1.91 -2.55 9.28
CA GLY A 602 1.08 -3.75 9.16
C GLY A 602 0.66 -3.98 7.71
N ILE A 603 -0.50 -4.62 7.54
CA ILE A 603 -1.07 -4.99 6.23
C ILE A 603 -2.37 -4.22 6.02
N HIS A 604 -2.43 -3.44 4.95
CA HIS A 604 -3.64 -2.79 4.47
C HIS A 604 -4.28 -3.62 3.36
N ALA A 605 -5.61 -3.72 3.34
CA ALA A 605 -6.37 -4.39 2.29
C ALA A 605 -7.71 -3.70 2.02
N SER A 606 -8.30 -3.99 0.86
CA SER A 606 -9.63 -3.53 0.44
C SER A 606 -9.92 -2.05 0.74
N PRO A 607 -9.11 -1.10 0.23
CA PRO A 607 -9.36 0.32 0.44
C PRO A 607 -10.57 0.82 -0.35
N ASP A 608 -11.29 1.78 0.21
CA ASP A 608 -12.41 2.47 -0.43
C ASP A 608 -12.45 3.96 -0.03
N ILE A 609 -12.92 4.83 -0.94
CA ILE A 609 -12.82 6.29 -0.81
C ILE A 609 -14.22 6.91 -0.87
N GLY A 610 -14.60 7.61 0.19
CA GLY A 610 -15.91 8.22 0.36
C GLY A 610 -16.21 9.34 -0.65
N PRO A 611 -17.49 9.72 -0.80
CA PRO A 611 -17.95 10.72 -1.77
C PRO A 611 -17.35 12.13 -1.56
N ASP A 612 -16.76 12.40 -0.40
CA ASP A 612 -16.01 13.63 -0.08
C ASP A 612 -14.61 13.68 -0.74
N SER A 613 -14.10 12.55 -1.25
CA SER A 613 -12.70 12.36 -1.69
C SER A 613 -11.64 12.63 -0.61
N ASP A 614 -12.02 12.51 0.67
CA ASP A 614 -11.20 12.76 1.86
C ASP A 614 -11.21 11.53 2.78
N THR A 615 -12.39 11.09 3.18
CA THR A 615 -12.58 9.91 4.03
C THR A 615 -12.23 8.64 3.28
N THR A 616 -11.24 7.88 3.78
CA THR A 616 -10.81 6.60 3.21
C THR A 616 -10.99 5.49 4.25
N ALA A 617 -11.73 4.44 3.90
CA ALA A 617 -11.85 3.22 4.71
C ALA A 617 -10.93 2.13 4.18
N PHE A 618 -10.47 1.24 5.05
CA PHE A 618 -9.66 0.08 4.69
C PHE A 618 -9.75 -1.03 5.75
N LEU A 619 -9.39 -2.25 5.38
CA LEU A 619 -9.08 -3.31 6.33
C LEU A 619 -7.61 -3.21 6.75
N PHE A 620 -7.32 -3.43 8.03
CA PHE A 620 -5.96 -3.45 8.56
C PHE A 620 -5.73 -4.63 9.50
N SER A 621 -4.54 -5.21 9.46
CA SER A 621 -4.05 -6.21 10.42
C SER A 621 -2.54 -6.05 10.69
N SER A 622 -2.10 -6.51 11.86
CA SER A 622 -0.68 -6.74 12.18
C SER A 622 -0.57 -8.08 12.94
N PRO A 623 0.63 -8.61 13.20
CA PRO A 623 0.79 -9.86 13.93
C PRO A 623 0.21 -9.80 15.36
N SER A 624 0.15 -8.60 15.94
CA SER A 624 -0.51 -8.28 17.21
C SER A 624 -1.97 -7.77 17.09
N ARG A 625 -2.55 -7.66 15.88
CA ARG A 625 -3.90 -7.10 15.65
C ARG A 625 -4.68 -7.89 14.57
N PRO A 626 -5.78 -8.58 14.93
CA PRO A 626 -6.69 -9.20 13.97
C PRO A 626 -7.22 -8.20 12.94
N TRP A 627 -7.66 -8.71 11.78
CA TRP A 627 -8.28 -7.90 10.74
C TRP A 627 -9.48 -7.12 11.30
N ASP A 628 -9.38 -5.79 11.22
CA ASP A 628 -10.36 -4.81 11.67
C ASP A 628 -10.55 -3.72 10.60
N VAL A 629 -11.71 -3.06 10.58
CA VAL A 629 -11.99 -1.92 9.70
C VAL A 629 -11.45 -0.62 10.32
N PHE A 630 -10.71 0.15 9.54
CA PHE A 630 -10.19 1.47 9.89
C PHE A 630 -10.69 2.54 8.92
N VAL A 631 -10.75 3.78 9.39
CA VAL A 631 -11.09 4.98 8.60
C VAL A 631 -10.07 6.08 8.89
N THR A 632 -9.55 6.70 7.84
CA THR A 632 -8.71 7.91 7.91
C THR A 632 -9.28 9.03 7.05
N ARG A 633 -8.74 10.23 7.20
CA ARG A 633 -9.01 11.44 6.40
C ARG A 633 -7.66 12.12 6.11
N GLU A 634 -7.54 12.89 5.04
CA GLU A 634 -6.31 13.60 4.62
C GLU A 634 -5.75 14.55 5.69
N ARG A 635 -6.57 14.88 6.68
CA ARG A 635 -6.25 15.76 7.82
C ARG A 635 -6.24 15.04 9.17
N ALA A 636 -6.34 13.71 9.18
CA ALA A 636 -6.28 12.91 10.40
C ALA A 636 -4.82 12.68 10.81
N THR A 637 -4.58 12.70 12.12
CA THR A 637 -3.26 12.44 12.73
C THR A 637 -2.96 10.94 12.81
N GLU A 638 -4.01 10.13 12.93
CA GLU A 638 -4.02 8.67 12.99
C GLU A 638 -5.28 8.13 12.29
N ALA A 639 -5.23 6.90 11.77
CA ALA A 639 -6.43 6.22 11.30
C ALA A 639 -7.24 5.62 12.47
N ARG A 640 -8.56 5.85 12.48
CA ARG A 640 -9.48 5.43 13.53
C ARG A 640 -10.08 4.06 13.23
N ALA A 641 -9.85 3.08 14.10
CA ALA A 641 -10.55 1.80 14.04
C ALA A 641 -12.08 1.96 14.27
N LEU A 642 -12.89 1.39 13.37
CA LEU A 642 -14.34 1.24 13.54
C LEU A 642 -14.67 -0.02 14.35
N THR A 643 -14.04 -1.14 14.01
CA THR A 643 -14.16 -2.42 14.73
C THR A 643 -12.97 -2.59 15.69
N ARG A 644 -13.13 -3.48 16.67
CA ARG A 644 -12.06 -3.92 17.58
C ARG A 644 -12.26 -5.40 17.85
N SER A 645 -11.48 -6.23 17.17
CA SER A 645 -11.64 -7.67 17.15
C SER A 645 -10.83 -8.37 18.24
N LEU A 646 -9.66 -7.85 18.61
CA LEU A 646 -8.89 -8.38 19.74
C LEU A 646 -9.61 -8.10 21.08
N PRO A 647 -9.88 -9.12 21.91
CA PRO A 647 -10.46 -8.92 23.24
C PRO A 647 -9.52 -8.16 24.17
N ALA A 648 -10.06 -7.23 24.98
CA ALA A 648 -9.29 -6.45 25.95
C ALA A 648 -8.67 -7.28 27.12
N THR A 649 -8.92 -8.59 27.15
CA THR A 649 -8.26 -9.56 28.06
C THR A 649 -6.90 -10.05 27.53
N ILE A 650 -6.53 -9.67 26.31
CA ILE A 650 -5.23 -9.93 25.67
C ILE A 650 -4.52 -8.58 25.51
N ASP A 651 -3.37 -8.43 26.16
CA ASP A 651 -2.45 -7.30 25.90
C ASP A 651 -1.78 -7.54 24.52
N PRO A 652 -1.92 -6.64 23.54
CA PRO A 652 -1.23 -6.80 22.25
C PRO A 652 0.28 -6.98 22.39
N ALA A 653 0.88 -6.38 23.42
CA ALA A 653 2.31 -6.48 23.69
C ALA A 653 2.74 -7.79 24.39
N THR A 654 1.86 -8.78 24.51
CA THR A 654 2.21 -10.19 24.82
C THR A 654 2.12 -11.12 23.62
N LEU A 655 1.66 -10.63 22.46
CA LEU A 655 1.70 -11.33 21.17
C LEU A 655 3.10 -11.20 20.54
N VAL A 656 3.45 -12.07 19.59
CA VAL A 656 4.79 -12.08 18.97
C VAL A 656 4.78 -11.38 17.61
N GLU A 657 5.65 -10.38 17.47
CA GLU A 657 6.02 -9.75 16.20
C GLU A 657 7.19 -10.51 15.55
N PRO A 658 7.18 -10.75 14.22
CA PRO A 658 8.24 -11.46 13.52
C PRO A 658 9.44 -10.56 13.16
N SER A 659 10.60 -11.19 12.94
CA SER A 659 11.64 -10.61 12.08
C SER A 659 11.44 -11.08 10.64
N HIS A 660 11.48 -10.17 9.67
CA HIS A 660 11.66 -10.57 8.27
C HIS A 660 13.12 -10.99 8.05
N ILE A 661 13.32 -12.20 7.52
CA ILE A 661 14.64 -12.80 7.28
C ILE A 661 14.73 -13.31 5.85
N ARG A 662 15.95 -13.60 5.40
CA ARG A 662 16.23 -14.32 4.15
C ARG A 662 17.16 -15.49 4.43
N TYR A 663 16.98 -16.59 3.71
CA TYR A 663 17.88 -17.75 3.76
C TYR A 663 18.08 -18.37 2.38
N ARG A 664 19.21 -19.04 2.17
CA ARG A 664 19.53 -19.70 0.89
C ARG A 664 18.63 -20.91 0.63
N GLY A 665 17.77 -20.77 -0.37
CA GLY A 665 16.93 -21.82 -0.93
C GLY A 665 17.61 -22.61 -2.05
N ALA A 666 16.80 -23.35 -2.82
CA ALA A 666 17.26 -24.15 -3.93
C ALA A 666 17.98 -23.29 -4.99
N GLY A 667 19.04 -23.81 -5.60
CA GLY A 667 19.88 -23.04 -6.54
C GLY A 667 20.76 -21.96 -5.92
N GLY A 668 20.57 -21.62 -4.64
CA GLY A 668 21.30 -20.56 -3.94
C GLY A 668 20.59 -19.20 -3.90
N ASP A 669 19.37 -19.13 -4.44
CA ASP A 669 18.48 -17.97 -4.33
C ASP A 669 18.14 -17.65 -2.87
N GLU A 670 17.86 -16.39 -2.52
CA GLU A 670 17.48 -15.99 -1.16
C GLU A 670 15.95 -16.03 -0.99
N VAL A 671 15.46 -16.96 -0.16
CA VAL A 671 14.05 -17.16 0.17
C VAL A 671 13.65 -16.19 1.30
N PRO A 672 12.67 -15.29 1.09
CA PRO A 672 12.11 -14.44 2.14
C PRO A 672 11.29 -15.26 3.15
N ALA A 673 11.30 -14.88 4.42
CA ALA A 673 10.50 -15.53 5.45
C ALA A 673 10.21 -14.61 6.66
N LEU A 674 9.13 -14.89 7.38
CA LEU A 674 8.87 -14.32 8.70
C LEU A 674 9.29 -15.31 9.79
N LEU A 675 10.18 -14.88 10.68
CA LEU A 675 10.68 -15.65 11.81
C LEU A 675 10.03 -15.15 13.11
N PHE A 676 9.22 -16.00 13.73
CA PHE A 676 8.60 -15.75 15.03
C PHE A 676 9.37 -16.51 16.12
N LEU A 677 10.06 -15.75 16.99
CA LEU A 677 10.72 -16.30 18.18
C LEU A 677 9.81 -16.14 19.40
N PRO A 678 9.54 -17.22 20.16
CA PRO A 678 8.83 -17.11 21.43
C PRO A 678 9.55 -16.20 22.42
N TYR A 679 8.76 -15.57 23.30
CA TYR A 679 9.29 -14.95 24.50
C TYR A 679 10.08 -15.96 25.34
N ALA A 680 11.14 -15.53 26.03
CA ALA A 680 12.02 -16.40 26.81
C ALA A 680 11.26 -17.25 27.84
N GLU A 681 10.20 -16.68 28.42
CA GLU A 681 9.27 -17.28 29.37
C GLU A 681 8.44 -18.42 28.73
N ALA A 682 8.18 -18.36 27.42
CA ALA A 682 7.44 -19.37 26.67
C ALA A 682 8.27 -20.63 26.37
N LEU A 683 9.61 -20.53 26.40
CA LEU A 683 10.55 -21.59 26.02
C LEU A 683 10.72 -22.70 27.08
N ARG A 684 10.13 -22.57 28.28
CA ARG A 684 10.25 -23.56 29.38
C ARG A 684 11.70 -23.87 29.81
N GLY A 685 12.64 -22.97 29.52
CA GLY A 685 14.07 -23.15 29.75
C GLY A 685 14.82 -23.92 28.66
N GLU A 686 14.16 -24.33 27.56
CA GLU A 686 14.81 -24.97 26.42
C GLU A 686 15.71 -23.97 25.67
N LYS A 687 17.00 -24.29 25.52
CA LYS A 687 17.97 -23.44 24.78
C LYS A 687 17.86 -23.54 23.26
N THR A 688 17.37 -24.68 22.78
CA THR A 688 17.14 -25.01 21.37
C THR A 688 15.74 -25.64 21.30
N PRO A 689 14.67 -24.82 21.25
CA PRO A 689 13.29 -25.30 21.29
C PRO A 689 12.92 -26.14 20.07
N PRO A 690 11.78 -26.85 20.08
CA PRO A 690 11.17 -27.37 18.87
C PRO A 690 10.68 -26.21 17.97
N ALA A 691 10.53 -26.48 16.68
CA ALA A 691 10.05 -25.50 15.71
C ALA A 691 8.95 -26.06 14.80
N ILE A 692 8.23 -25.18 14.14
CA ILE A 692 7.22 -25.50 13.13
C ILE A 692 7.47 -24.63 11.90
N ILE A 693 7.61 -25.24 10.72
CA ILE A 693 7.49 -24.52 9.45
C ILE A 693 6.00 -24.40 9.12
N ASN A 694 5.48 -23.17 9.03
CA ASN A 694 4.10 -22.89 8.63
C ASN A 694 4.09 -22.51 7.15
N ILE A 695 3.44 -23.30 6.30
CA ILE A 695 3.45 -23.12 4.83
C ILE A 695 2.11 -22.55 4.37
N HIS A 696 2.15 -21.45 3.62
CA HIS A 696 0.94 -20.79 3.12
C HIS A 696 0.22 -21.62 2.04
N GLY A 697 -1.09 -21.38 1.89
CA GLY A 697 -1.86 -21.86 0.74
C GLY A 697 -1.49 -21.11 -0.55
N GLY A 698 -1.89 -21.59 -1.73
CA GLY A 698 -1.51 -20.97 -3.00
C GLY A 698 -1.40 -21.97 -4.16
N PRO A 699 -0.24 -22.06 -4.87
CA PRO A 699 1.05 -21.48 -4.50
C PRO A 699 1.16 -19.96 -4.66
N THR A 700 0.39 -19.37 -5.58
CA THR A 700 0.43 -17.93 -5.90
C THR A 700 -0.25 -17.08 -4.82
N ALA A 701 0.41 -16.97 -3.67
CA ALA A 701 0.07 -16.13 -2.51
C ALA A 701 1.34 -15.89 -1.68
N GLN A 702 1.24 -15.34 -0.47
CA GLN A 702 2.37 -15.17 0.46
C GLN A 702 1.86 -15.21 1.91
N HIS A 703 2.76 -15.44 2.86
CA HIS A 703 2.57 -14.96 4.23
C HIS A 703 2.88 -13.46 4.29
N HIS A 704 1.98 -12.71 4.92
CA HIS A 704 2.19 -11.30 5.28
C HIS A 704 2.49 -11.17 6.78
N ARG A 705 2.93 -9.99 7.22
CA ARG A 705 2.93 -9.56 8.63
C ARG A 705 1.50 -9.27 9.13
N GLU A 706 0.58 -10.21 8.93
CA GLU A 706 -0.82 -10.17 9.38
C GLU A 706 -1.04 -11.02 10.64
N TRP A 707 -2.27 -11.01 11.16
CA TRP A 707 -2.72 -11.88 12.25
C TRP A 707 -2.83 -13.35 11.81
N ASN A 708 -1.71 -14.05 11.74
CA ASN A 708 -1.72 -15.51 11.59
C ASN A 708 -1.98 -16.19 12.94
N VAL A 709 -3.26 -16.49 13.21
CA VAL A 709 -3.71 -17.09 14.48
C VAL A 709 -3.11 -18.47 14.76
N ALA A 710 -2.76 -19.26 13.73
CA ALA A 710 -2.08 -20.55 13.92
C ALA A 710 -0.65 -20.33 14.45
N THR A 711 0.07 -19.38 13.83
CA THR A 711 1.41 -18.99 14.27
C THR A 711 1.40 -18.37 15.66
N GLN A 712 0.44 -17.50 15.99
CA GLN A 712 0.31 -17.00 17.37
C GLN A 712 0.06 -18.11 18.39
N VAL A 713 -0.79 -19.12 18.08
CA VAL A 713 -0.99 -20.29 18.95
C VAL A 713 0.32 -21.06 19.17
N PHE A 714 1.06 -21.37 18.10
CA PHE A 714 2.31 -22.13 18.19
C PHE A 714 3.44 -21.37 18.90
N VAL A 715 3.62 -20.08 18.59
CA VAL A 715 4.70 -19.28 19.19
C VAL A 715 4.42 -18.94 20.66
N ASN A 716 3.16 -18.63 21.03
CA ASN A 716 2.74 -18.52 22.44
C ASN A 716 2.94 -19.84 23.19
N ALA A 717 2.77 -21.00 22.54
CA ALA A 717 3.04 -22.32 23.14
C ALA A 717 4.55 -22.64 23.31
N GLY A 718 5.44 -21.83 22.73
CA GLY A 718 6.89 -21.94 22.86
C GLY A 718 7.58 -22.72 21.73
N PHE A 719 6.99 -22.73 20.52
CA PHE A 719 7.65 -23.23 19.30
C PHE A 719 8.22 -22.06 18.51
N VAL A 720 9.44 -22.18 17.97
CA VAL A 720 9.89 -21.24 16.93
C VAL A 720 9.06 -21.49 15.68
N VAL A 721 8.50 -20.46 15.07
CA VAL A 721 7.74 -20.58 13.82
C VAL A 721 8.47 -19.87 12.70
N LEU A 722 8.63 -20.55 11.57
CA LEU A 722 9.12 -19.95 10.33
C LEU A 722 8.01 -20.01 9.28
N GLU A 723 7.69 -18.85 8.73
CA GLU A 723 6.73 -18.64 7.65
C GLU A 723 7.49 -18.24 6.37
N PRO A 724 8.00 -19.20 5.58
CA PRO A 724 8.69 -18.92 4.34
C PRO A 724 7.72 -18.53 3.21
N ASN A 725 8.20 -17.65 2.34
CA ASN A 725 7.62 -17.31 1.04
C ASN A 725 8.49 -17.93 -0.08
N PRO A 726 8.40 -19.26 -0.30
CA PRO A 726 9.22 -19.98 -1.29
C PRO A 726 8.95 -19.48 -2.72
N ARG A 727 9.72 -19.96 -3.70
CA ARG A 727 9.44 -19.61 -5.09
C ARG A 727 8.04 -20.08 -5.51
N GLY A 728 7.32 -19.22 -6.23
CA GLY A 728 5.88 -19.29 -6.42
C GLY A 728 5.10 -18.21 -5.65
N SER A 729 5.68 -17.65 -4.57
CA SER A 729 5.00 -16.61 -3.78
C SER A 729 4.85 -15.27 -4.51
N THR A 730 3.79 -14.53 -4.18
CA THR A 730 3.56 -13.14 -4.62
C THR A 730 4.47 -12.15 -3.86
N GLY A 731 4.51 -10.88 -4.28
CA GLY A 731 5.19 -9.78 -3.56
C GLY A 731 6.66 -9.57 -3.90
N TYR A 732 7.30 -10.59 -4.48
CA TYR A 732 8.69 -10.53 -4.95
C TYR A 732 8.76 -10.47 -6.48
N GLY A 733 7.65 -10.05 -7.11
CA GLY A 733 7.47 -9.87 -8.54
C GLY A 733 7.34 -11.15 -9.35
N LYS A 734 7.04 -10.93 -10.64
CA LYS A 734 6.68 -11.98 -11.62
C LYS A 734 7.70 -13.11 -11.68
N ALA A 735 8.99 -12.80 -11.70
CA ALA A 735 10.04 -13.82 -11.81
C ALA A 735 10.06 -14.80 -10.62
N TRP A 736 9.80 -14.35 -9.39
CA TRP A 736 9.72 -15.23 -8.21
C TRP A 736 8.40 -15.99 -8.16
N ARG A 737 7.29 -15.27 -8.42
CA ARG A 737 5.92 -15.79 -8.48
C ARG A 737 5.74 -16.94 -9.47
N GLU A 738 6.56 -16.98 -10.52
CA GLU A 738 6.43 -17.93 -11.63
C GLU A 738 7.53 -19.01 -11.62
N ALA A 739 8.50 -18.92 -10.71
CA ALA A 739 9.66 -19.82 -10.63
C ALA A 739 9.37 -21.25 -10.09
N ASN A 740 8.11 -21.58 -9.77
CA ASN A 740 7.66 -22.96 -9.54
C ASN A 740 6.68 -23.50 -10.61
N ARG A 741 6.41 -22.75 -11.71
CA ARG A 741 5.58 -23.29 -12.81
C ARG A 741 6.15 -24.60 -13.34
N HIS A 742 5.28 -25.59 -13.54
CA HIS A 742 5.63 -26.99 -13.86
C HIS A 742 6.58 -27.70 -12.86
N ASP A 743 6.88 -27.13 -11.69
CA ASP A 743 7.81 -27.69 -10.68
C ASP A 743 7.24 -27.65 -9.23
N TRP A 744 5.91 -27.70 -9.09
CA TRP A 744 5.23 -27.76 -7.77
C TRP A 744 5.66 -28.99 -6.97
N GLY A 745 6.12 -28.82 -5.73
CA GLY A 745 6.72 -29.90 -4.95
C GLY A 745 8.11 -30.32 -5.47
N GLY A 746 8.84 -29.39 -6.07
CA GLY A 746 10.20 -29.49 -6.58
C GLY A 746 11.14 -28.55 -5.84
N LYS A 747 11.60 -27.47 -6.49
CA LYS A 747 12.49 -26.49 -5.85
C LYS A 747 11.84 -25.73 -4.69
N ASP A 748 10.53 -25.50 -4.75
CA ASP A 748 9.75 -24.91 -3.66
C ASP A 748 9.76 -25.79 -2.40
N LEU A 749 9.66 -27.11 -2.56
CA LEU A 749 9.83 -28.09 -1.49
C LEU A 749 11.25 -28.08 -0.91
N ASP A 750 12.27 -27.84 -1.74
CA ASP A 750 13.64 -27.67 -1.26
C ASP A 750 13.86 -26.33 -0.53
N ASP A 751 13.20 -25.25 -0.94
CA ASP A 751 13.17 -23.99 -0.18
C ASP A 751 12.60 -24.23 1.24
N ILE A 752 11.50 -24.98 1.37
CA ILE A 752 10.94 -25.39 2.68
C ILE A 752 11.93 -26.22 3.51
N ALA A 753 12.58 -27.22 2.91
CA ALA A 753 13.53 -28.10 3.59
C ALA A 753 14.85 -27.39 3.99
N LEU A 754 15.26 -26.38 3.23
CA LEU A 754 16.39 -25.53 3.55
C LEU A 754 16.07 -24.53 4.67
N GLY A 755 14.82 -24.04 4.77
CA GLY A 755 14.38 -23.23 5.91
C GLY A 755 14.44 -24.00 7.23
N ALA A 756 14.00 -25.25 7.24
CA ALA A 756 14.17 -26.15 8.38
C ALA A 756 15.65 -26.42 8.72
N THR A 757 16.51 -26.54 7.71
CA THR A 757 17.96 -26.71 7.91
C THR A 757 18.58 -25.45 8.52
N TRP A 758 18.22 -24.26 8.02
CA TRP A 758 18.69 -22.97 8.49
C TRP A 758 18.36 -22.71 9.97
N LEU A 759 17.15 -23.06 10.44
CA LEU A 759 16.80 -22.96 11.87
C LEU A 759 17.75 -23.74 12.79
N GLY A 760 18.20 -24.92 12.34
CA GLY A 760 19.17 -25.75 13.05
C GLY A 760 20.59 -25.18 12.99
N ASP A 761 21.02 -24.73 11.82
CA ASP A 761 22.36 -24.14 11.62
C ASP A 761 22.55 -22.82 12.38
N GLN A 762 21.51 -21.97 12.44
CA GLN A 762 21.46 -20.77 13.29
C GLN A 762 21.27 -21.10 14.79
N LYS A 763 21.01 -22.37 15.14
CA LYS A 763 20.74 -22.85 16.51
C LYS A 763 19.50 -22.21 17.16
N LEU A 764 18.57 -21.73 16.34
CA LEU A 764 17.27 -21.20 16.77
C LEU A 764 16.31 -22.33 17.18
N ALA A 765 16.51 -23.53 16.63
CA ALA A 765 15.72 -24.72 16.93
C ALA A 765 16.60 -25.96 17.06
N ASP A 766 16.06 -27.00 17.70
CA ASP A 766 16.62 -28.36 17.63
C ASP A 766 16.25 -28.99 16.27
N PRO A 767 17.24 -29.34 15.41
CA PRO A 767 16.97 -29.90 14.09
C PRO A 767 16.31 -31.29 14.11
N ALA A 768 16.30 -31.99 15.25
CA ALA A 768 15.57 -33.24 15.42
C ALA A 768 14.10 -33.04 15.84
N ARG A 769 13.68 -31.81 16.14
CA ARG A 769 12.36 -31.47 16.71
C ARG A 769 11.64 -30.36 15.92
N ILE A 770 11.82 -30.37 14.59
CA ILE A 770 11.11 -29.50 13.66
C ILE A 770 9.88 -30.24 13.10
N GLY A 771 8.71 -29.62 13.18
CA GLY A 771 7.49 -30.04 12.51
C GLY A 771 7.13 -29.18 11.30
N VAL A 772 6.08 -29.58 10.58
CA VAL A 772 5.58 -28.84 9.41
C VAL A 772 4.04 -28.79 9.41
N TYR A 773 3.50 -27.60 9.22
CA TYR A 773 2.06 -27.29 9.20
C TYR A 773 1.73 -26.55 7.90
N GLY A 774 0.55 -26.80 7.33
CA GLY A 774 0.07 -25.97 6.24
C GLY A 774 -1.36 -26.28 5.80
N GLY A 775 -2.00 -25.27 5.19
CA GLY A 775 -3.34 -25.37 4.61
C GLY A 775 -3.30 -25.40 3.09
N SER A 776 -4.19 -26.15 2.44
CA SER A 776 -4.34 -26.17 0.98
C SER A 776 -3.02 -26.57 0.28
N TYR A 777 -2.42 -25.72 -0.53
CA TYR A 777 -1.08 -25.95 -1.09
C TYR A 777 0.02 -26.12 -0.02
N GLY A 778 -0.10 -25.44 1.12
CA GLY A 778 0.77 -25.69 2.28
C GLY A 778 0.54 -27.06 2.90
N GLY A 779 -0.69 -27.58 2.84
CA GLY A 779 -1.03 -28.95 3.23
C GLY A 779 -0.46 -29.99 2.26
N TYR A 780 -0.44 -29.68 0.96
CA TYR A 780 0.27 -30.44 -0.06
C TYR A 780 1.78 -30.47 0.18
N LEU A 781 2.43 -29.31 0.37
CA LEU A 781 3.85 -29.23 0.67
C LEU A 781 4.20 -29.85 2.03
N THR A 782 3.29 -29.86 3.00
CA THR A 782 3.41 -30.63 4.26
C THR A 782 3.52 -32.13 3.97
N LEU A 783 2.61 -32.69 3.16
CA LEU A 783 2.65 -34.10 2.79
C LEU A 783 3.92 -34.44 1.99
N MET A 784 4.31 -33.60 1.02
CA MET A 784 5.55 -33.77 0.26
C MET A 784 6.80 -33.67 1.13
N SER A 785 6.81 -32.79 2.14
CA SER A 785 7.90 -32.65 3.11
C SER A 785 8.10 -33.94 3.90
N LEU A 786 7.02 -34.50 4.46
CA LEU A 786 7.10 -35.76 5.22
C LEU A 786 7.45 -36.98 4.34
N ALA A 787 7.16 -36.94 3.03
CA ALA A 787 7.33 -38.06 2.12
C ALA A 787 8.66 -38.05 1.33
N LEU A 788 9.17 -36.87 0.97
CA LEU A 788 10.38 -36.68 0.15
C LEU A 788 11.53 -36.00 0.87
N ARG A 789 11.30 -35.41 2.06
CA ARG A 789 12.34 -34.90 2.97
C ARG A 789 12.15 -35.49 4.39
N PRO A 790 11.93 -36.83 4.52
CA PRO A 790 11.49 -37.46 5.78
C PRO A 790 12.48 -37.35 6.94
N ASP A 791 13.75 -37.07 6.64
CA ASP A 791 14.83 -36.90 7.62
C ASP A 791 14.98 -35.43 8.09
N ARG A 792 14.07 -34.53 7.69
CA ARG A 792 14.03 -33.10 8.10
C ARG A 792 12.88 -32.74 9.04
N PHE A 793 11.86 -33.59 9.16
CA PHE A 793 10.61 -33.27 9.85
C PHE A 793 10.16 -34.41 10.76
N ALA A 794 9.97 -34.12 12.05
CA ALA A 794 9.63 -35.10 13.08
C ALA A 794 8.12 -35.31 13.27
N ALA A 795 7.27 -34.36 12.85
CA ALA A 795 5.82 -34.45 12.83
C ALA A 795 5.21 -33.50 11.78
N GLY A 796 3.96 -33.71 11.37
CA GLY A 796 3.26 -32.72 10.55
C GLY A 796 1.74 -32.72 10.67
N VAL A 797 1.14 -31.62 10.20
CA VAL A 797 -0.31 -31.37 10.22
C VAL A 797 -0.73 -30.80 8.86
N SER A 798 -1.50 -31.57 8.09
CA SER A 798 -2.01 -31.15 6.78
C SER A 798 -3.50 -30.80 6.88
N ALA A 799 -3.84 -29.54 6.61
CA ALA A 799 -5.22 -29.06 6.56
C ALA A 799 -5.67 -28.88 5.10
N VAL A 800 -6.77 -29.52 4.70
CA VAL A 800 -7.38 -29.46 3.36
C VAL A 800 -6.36 -29.58 2.20
N GLY A 801 -5.35 -30.44 2.40
CA GLY A 801 -4.18 -30.55 1.52
C GLY A 801 -4.38 -31.49 0.32
N ILE A 802 -3.93 -31.07 -0.87
CA ILE A 802 -3.99 -31.87 -2.09
C ILE A 802 -3.15 -33.15 -1.90
N VAL A 803 -3.68 -34.31 -2.27
CA VAL A 803 -2.94 -35.60 -2.19
C VAL A 803 -2.59 -36.17 -3.56
N SER A 804 -3.37 -35.85 -4.60
CA SER A 804 -3.14 -36.35 -5.95
C SER A 804 -3.55 -35.32 -7.03
N TRP A 805 -2.58 -34.83 -7.79
CA TRP A 805 -2.83 -33.90 -8.89
C TRP A 805 -3.67 -34.51 -10.00
N LYS A 806 -3.62 -35.84 -10.17
CA LYS A 806 -4.43 -36.55 -11.16
C LYS A 806 -5.92 -36.47 -10.81
N THR A 807 -6.30 -36.89 -9.61
CA THR A 807 -7.70 -36.89 -9.16
C THR A 807 -8.22 -35.47 -9.00
N MET A 808 -7.40 -34.51 -8.60
CA MET A 808 -7.72 -33.08 -8.69
C MET A 808 -8.08 -32.68 -10.12
N ALA A 809 -7.23 -32.96 -11.12
CA ALA A 809 -7.52 -32.64 -12.52
C ALA A 809 -8.81 -33.32 -13.03
N GLU A 810 -9.07 -34.56 -12.61
CA GLU A 810 -10.27 -35.32 -12.99
C GLU A 810 -11.56 -34.80 -12.33
N THR A 811 -11.50 -34.30 -11.09
CA THR A 811 -12.70 -34.02 -10.26
C THR A 811 -12.96 -32.55 -9.91
N THR A 812 -11.96 -31.66 -10.00
CA THR A 812 -12.10 -30.26 -9.58
C THR A 812 -12.91 -29.39 -10.55
N ARG A 813 -13.34 -28.23 -10.06
CA ARG A 813 -14.14 -27.22 -10.78
C ARG A 813 -13.34 -26.64 -11.96
N GLY A 814 -14.02 -26.18 -13.02
CA GLY A 814 -13.36 -25.91 -14.30
C GLY A 814 -12.36 -24.74 -14.30
N ASP A 815 -12.57 -23.74 -13.44
CA ASP A 815 -11.63 -22.66 -13.11
C ASP A 815 -10.35 -23.19 -12.43
N LEU A 816 -10.51 -24.06 -11.43
CA LEU A 816 -9.40 -24.72 -10.73
C LEU A 816 -8.65 -25.68 -11.66
N ARG A 817 -9.36 -26.28 -12.62
CA ARG A 817 -8.77 -27.10 -13.70
C ARG A 817 -7.98 -26.23 -14.69
N ASP A 818 -8.48 -25.07 -15.12
CA ASP A 818 -7.69 -24.18 -15.98
C ASP A 818 -6.44 -23.65 -15.27
N TYR A 819 -6.58 -23.23 -14.02
CA TYR A 819 -5.45 -22.84 -13.16
C TYR A 819 -4.37 -23.94 -13.11
N LEU A 820 -4.77 -25.20 -12.90
CA LEU A 820 -3.86 -26.35 -12.91
C LEU A 820 -3.22 -26.58 -14.30
N LEU A 821 -3.99 -26.48 -15.39
CA LEU A 821 -3.50 -26.59 -16.77
C LEU A 821 -2.52 -25.46 -17.14
N ARG A 822 -2.67 -24.29 -16.53
CA ARG A 822 -1.91 -23.07 -16.80
C ARG A 822 -0.59 -22.99 -16.02
N GLU A 823 -0.61 -23.34 -14.74
CA GLU A 823 0.55 -23.19 -13.86
C GLU A 823 1.36 -24.49 -13.69
N PHE A 824 0.75 -25.67 -13.90
CA PHE A 824 1.36 -26.97 -13.58
C PHE A 824 1.53 -27.93 -14.77
N GLY A 825 0.58 -28.02 -15.71
CA GLY A 825 0.74 -28.79 -16.95
C GLY A 825 -0.53 -29.48 -17.45
N ASP A 826 -0.43 -30.21 -18.56
CA ASP A 826 -1.54 -30.97 -19.15
C ASP A 826 -1.47 -32.44 -18.68
N PRO A 827 -2.45 -32.96 -17.91
CA PRO A 827 -2.38 -34.32 -17.36
C PRO A 827 -2.37 -35.43 -18.42
N ALA A 828 -2.75 -35.14 -19.67
CA ALA A 828 -2.67 -36.10 -20.78
C ALA A 828 -1.28 -36.14 -21.45
N LYS A 829 -0.45 -35.11 -21.25
CA LYS A 829 0.93 -35.01 -21.76
C LYS A 829 1.96 -35.27 -20.65
N ASP A 830 1.72 -34.67 -19.50
CA ASP A 830 2.64 -34.55 -18.36
C ASP A 830 2.27 -35.55 -17.25
N ALA A 831 1.66 -36.69 -17.61
CA ALA A 831 1.12 -37.69 -16.69
C ALA A 831 2.15 -38.21 -15.66
N GLU A 832 3.43 -38.23 -16.03
CA GLU A 832 4.53 -38.60 -15.12
C GLU A 832 4.85 -37.50 -14.10
N LEU A 833 4.86 -36.22 -14.50
CA LEU A 833 4.99 -35.08 -13.59
C LEU A 833 3.83 -35.07 -12.58
N TYR A 834 2.60 -35.28 -13.07
CA TYR A 834 1.42 -35.44 -12.24
C TYR A 834 1.55 -36.58 -11.23
N ARG A 835 2.15 -37.70 -11.62
CA ARG A 835 2.36 -38.88 -10.76
C ARG A 835 3.46 -38.64 -9.72
N GLU A 836 4.63 -38.14 -10.13
CA GLU A 836 5.78 -37.88 -9.26
C GLU A 836 5.48 -36.79 -8.23
N ARG A 837 4.82 -35.70 -8.63
CA ARG A 837 4.48 -34.61 -7.71
C ARG A 837 3.26 -34.90 -6.83
N SER A 838 2.63 -36.07 -6.90
CA SER A 838 1.46 -36.41 -6.07
C SER A 838 1.86 -37.09 -4.74
N PRO A 839 1.56 -36.52 -3.55
CA PRO A 839 1.85 -37.12 -2.26
C PRO A 839 1.40 -38.58 -2.09
N LEU A 840 0.25 -38.96 -2.68
CA LEU A 840 -0.27 -40.32 -2.62
C LEU A 840 0.71 -41.37 -3.21
N THR A 841 1.47 -41.00 -4.24
CA THR A 841 2.54 -41.81 -4.85
C THR A 841 3.71 -42.07 -3.89
N HIS A 842 3.81 -41.29 -2.81
CA HIS A 842 4.93 -41.29 -1.87
C HIS A 842 4.52 -41.52 -0.41
N ALA A 843 3.23 -41.71 -0.11
CA ALA A 843 2.70 -41.90 1.24
C ALA A 843 3.38 -43.04 2.02
N SER A 844 3.86 -44.10 1.34
CA SER A 844 4.63 -45.19 1.94
C SER A 844 5.99 -44.75 2.52
N LYS A 845 6.58 -43.66 2.01
CA LYS A 845 7.84 -43.06 2.47
C LYS A 845 7.68 -42.24 3.76
N ILE A 846 6.47 -41.77 4.07
CA ILE A 846 6.18 -40.98 5.28
C ILE A 846 6.57 -41.79 6.52
N ARG A 847 7.36 -41.18 7.41
CA ARG A 847 7.80 -41.80 8.69
C ARG A 847 7.27 -41.06 9.91
N ALA A 848 7.23 -39.74 9.84
CA ALA A 848 6.76 -38.87 10.91
C ALA A 848 5.24 -39.02 11.17
N PRO A 849 4.78 -38.83 12.42
CA PRO A 849 3.36 -38.74 12.75
C PRO A 849 2.66 -37.60 12.02
N LEU A 850 1.57 -37.91 11.30
CA LEU A 850 0.81 -36.98 10.49
C LEU A 850 -0.66 -36.86 10.94
N LEU A 851 -1.08 -35.66 11.34
CA LEU A 851 -2.48 -35.30 11.55
C LEU A 851 -3.08 -34.72 10.25
N ILE A 852 -4.30 -35.15 9.90
CA ILE A 852 -5.03 -34.67 8.72
C ILE A 852 -6.34 -34.00 9.17
N LEU A 853 -6.58 -32.78 8.73
CA LEU A 853 -7.77 -31.99 9.05
C LEU A 853 -8.49 -31.59 7.76
N GLN A 854 -9.79 -31.87 7.65
CA GLN A 854 -10.55 -31.73 6.41
C GLN A 854 -11.91 -31.07 6.66
N GLY A 855 -12.35 -30.18 5.77
CA GLY A 855 -13.75 -29.73 5.75
C GLY A 855 -14.62 -30.73 4.99
N GLU A 856 -15.81 -31.01 5.50
CA GLU A 856 -16.74 -31.98 4.89
C GLU A 856 -17.22 -31.55 3.50
N ASN A 857 -17.47 -30.25 3.30
CA ASN A 857 -18.05 -29.67 2.09
C ASN A 857 -17.00 -29.02 1.17
N ASP A 858 -15.71 -29.31 1.35
CA ASP A 858 -14.62 -28.63 0.63
C ASP A 858 -14.79 -28.73 -0.90
N PRO A 859 -15.01 -27.61 -1.61
CA PRO A 859 -15.25 -27.59 -3.05
C PRO A 859 -13.97 -27.53 -3.88
N ARG A 860 -12.80 -27.32 -3.25
CA ARG A 860 -11.51 -27.18 -3.93
C ARG A 860 -10.69 -28.45 -3.83
N VAL A 861 -10.59 -28.99 -2.61
CA VAL A 861 -9.89 -30.23 -2.26
C VAL A 861 -10.89 -31.15 -1.57
N PRO A 862 -11.70 -31.91 -2.35
CA PRO A 862 -12.79 -32.71 -1.80
C PRO A 862 -12.31 -33.71 -0.76
N ARG A 863 -13.15 -34.00 0.23
CA ARG A 863 -12.89 -34.96 1.32
C ARG A 863 -12.34 -36.32 0.87
N SER A 864 -12.69 -36.77 -0.35
CA SER A 864 -12.15 -37.99 -0.96
C SER A 864 -10.63 -37.97 -1.21
N GLU A 865 -10.00 -36.80 -1.33
CA GLU A 865 -8.53 -36.66 -1.35
C GLU A 865 -7.92 -37.06 -0.01
N ALA A 866 -8.39 -36.47 1.09
CA ALA A 866 -7.94 -36.82 2.43
C ALA A 866 -8.15 -38.33 2.75
N GLU A 867 -9.29 -38.90 2.36
CA GLU A 867 -9.58 -40.32 2.60
C GLU A 867 -8.64 -41.28 1.82
N GLN A 868 -8.13 -40.89 0.65
CA GLN A 868 -7.13 -41.68 -0.09
C GLN A 868 -5.80 -41.79 0.68
N VAL A 869 -5.27 -40.67 1.19
CA VAL A 869 -3.99 -40.69 1.93
C VAL A 869 -4.16 -41.31 3.32
N VAL A 870 -5.29 -41.10 4.01
CA VAL A 870 -5.64 -41.80 5.27
C VAL A 870 -5.65 -43.31 5.08
N LYS A 871 -6.22 -43.81 3.97
CA LYS A 871 -6.17 -45.24 3.63
C LYS A 871 -4.73 -45.73 3.44
N ALA A 872 -3.90 -45.00 2.68
CA ALA A 872 -2.50 -45.37 2.44
C ALA A 872 -1.66 -45.38 3.73
N LEU A 873 -1.88 -44.43 4.64
CA LEU A 873 -1.24 -44.37 5.96
C LEU A 873 -1.66 -45.55 6.84
N ARG A 874 -2.95 -45.90 6.85
CA ARG A 874 -3.51 -47.04 7.60
C ARG A 874 -2.99 -48.38 7.09
N ASP A 875 -3.05 -48.63 5.79
CA ASP A 875 -2.54 -49.85 5.15
C ASP A 875 -1.02 -49.98 5.35
N GLY A 876 -0.30 -48.84 5.37
CA GLY A 876 1.14 -48.76 5.64
C GLY A 876 1.54 -48.75 7.12
N GLY A 877 0.61 -48.94 8.06
CA GLY A 877 0.88 -49.01 9.51
C GLY A 877 1.45 -47.72 10.11
N LYS A 878 1.19 -46.55 9.51
CA LYS A 878 1.78 -45.26 9.89
C LYS A 878 1.03 -44.63 11.07
N THR A 879 1.74 -43.92 11.95
CA THR A 879 1.12 -43.08 12.99
C THR A 879 0.40 -41.90 12.33
N HIS A 880 -0.92 -41.87 12.43
CA HIS A 880 -1.75 -40.79 11.90
C HIS A 880 -3.01 -40.60 12.73
N ASP A 881 -3.62 -39.43 12.61
CA ASP A 881 -4.98 -39.13 13.07
C ASP A 881 -5.71 -38.32 11.98
N TYR A 882 -7.04 -38.37 11.95
CA TYR A 882 -7.86 -37.77 10.91
C TYR A 882 -9.16 -37.21 11.48
N HIS A 883 -9.43 -35.93 11.21
CA HIS A 883 -10.67 -35.27 11.58
C HIS A 883 -11.35 -34.59 10.39
N VAL A 884 -12.68 -34.72 10.34
CA VAL A 884 -13.54 -34.06 9.35
C VAL A 884 -14.48 -33.11 10.09
N TYR A 885 -14.41 -31.82 9.77
CA TYR A 885 -15.31 -30.80 10.31
C TYR A 885 -16.58 -30.71 9.48
N ALA A 886 -17.71 -31.09 10.10
CA ALA A 886 -19.03 -30.96 9.51
C ALA A 886 -19.43 -29.47 9.41
N GLY A 887 -20.07 -29.09 8.30
CA GLY A 887 -20.45 -27.70 8.04
C GLY A 887 -19.29 -26.76 7.69
N GLU A 888 -18.09 -27.29 7.41
CA GLU A 888 -16.93 -26.55 6.92
C GLU A 888 -16.55 -26.98 5.50
N GLY A 889 -15.89 -26.06 4.78
CA GLY A 889 -15.37 -26.28 3.44
C GLY A 889 -13.84 -26.12 3.39
N HIS A 890 -13.36 -25.25 2.49
CA HIS A 890 -11.92 -25.04 2.30
C HIS A 890 -11.29 -24.18 3.41
N GLY A 891 -11.11 -24.80 4.58
CA GLY A 891 -10.67 -24.17 5.83
C GLY A 891 -11.81 -23.98 6.83
N PHE A 892 -11.44 -23.73 8.10
CA PHE A 892 -12.37 -23.76 9.24
C PHE A 892 -12.76 -22.34 9.66
N ARG A 893 -14.01 -21.94 9.40
CA ARG A 893 -14.49 -20.56 9.58
C ARG A 893 -15.49 -20.40 10.73
N VAL A 894 -16.18 -21.47 11.13
CA VAL A 894 -16.95 -21.50 12.38
C VAL A 894 -15.96 -21.48 13.55
N THR A 895 -16.20 -20.62 14.52
CA THR A 895 -15.19 -20.31 15.56
C THR A 895 -14.84 -21.53 16.41
N GLU A 896 -15.81 -22.38 16.74
CA GLU A 896 -15.64 -23.63 17.49
C GLU A 896 -14.74 -24.62 16.74
N ASN A 897 -14.93 -24.78 15.42
CA ASN A 897 -14.12 -25.66 14.57
C ASN A 897 -12.69 -25.12 14.40
N ARG A 898 -12.54 -23.79 14.25
CA ARG A 898 -11.23 -23.10 14.22
C ARG A 898 -10.46 -23.28 15.53
N VAL A 899 -11.14 -23.21 16.68
CA VAL A 899 -10.55 -23.48 18.00
C VAL A 899 -10.13 -24.95 18.12
N ASP A 900 -10.98 -25.90 17.73
CA ASP A 900 -10.67 -27.33 17.85
C ASP A 900 -9.54 -27.77 16.90
N SER A 901 -9.53 -27.31 15.66
CA SER A 901 -8.48 -27.63 14.67
C SER A 901 -7.10 -27.18 15.12
N LEU A 902 -6.99 -25.96 15.66
CA LEU A 902 -5.73 -25.45 16.20
C LEU A 902 -5.35 -26.11 17.53
N ARG A 903 -6.31 -26.56 18.34
CA ARG A 903 -6.03 -27.36 19.54
C ARG A 903 -5.45 -28.72 19.15
N ARG A 904 -6.07 -29.43 18.20
CA ARG A 904 -5.53 -30.71 17.67
C ARG A 904 -4.12 -30.55 17.09
N ALA A 905 -3.89 -29.48 16.32
CA ALA A 905 -2.58 -29.20 15.74
C ALA A 905 -1.52 -28.96 16.83
N LEU A 906 -1.83 -28.15 17.86
CA LEU A 906 -0.93 -27.91 18.98
C LEU A 906 -0.67 -29.19 19.80
N ASP A 907 -1.71 -29.94 20.15
CA ASP A 907 -1.61 -31.20 20.90
C ASP A 907 -0.77 -32.25 20.14
N TRP A 908 -0.85 -32.25 18.80
CA TRP A 908 -0.01 -33.10 17.95
C TRP A 908 1.47 -32.71 18.05
N PHE A 909 1.78 -31.43 17.94
CA PHE A 909 3.16 -30.93 18.01
C PHE A 909 3.75 -31.01 19.42
N GLU A 910 3.00 -30.75 20.49
CA GLU A 910 3.48 -31.00 21.87
C GLU A 910 3.84 -32.48 22.04
N ARG A 911 2.92 -33.40 21.70
CA ARG A 911 3.10 -34.85 21.83
C ARG A 911 4.31 -35.39 21.05
N HIS A 912 4.53 -34.89 19.84
CA HIS A 912 5.52 -35.47 18.92
C HIS A 912 6.83 -34.67 18.77
N LEU A 913 6.89 -33.39 19.16
CA LEU A 913 8.11 -32.57 19.12
C LEU A 913 8.69 -32.22 20.51
N ARG A 914 7.92 -32.33 21.60
CA ARG A 914 8.46 -32.31 22.97
C ARG A 914 8.54 -33.70 23.60
N GLY A 915 7.80 -34.66 23.04
CA GLY A 915 7.62 -35.98 23.62
C GLY A 915 6.65 -35.96 24.80
N ALA A 916 6.34 -37.13 25.35
CA ALA A 916 5.59 -37.23 26.58
C ALA A 916 6.50 -36.83 27.77
N GLY A 917 6.40 -35.57 28.19
CA GLY A 917 6.88 -35.15 29.51
C GLY A 917 6.15 -35.95 30.61
N GLY A 918 6.90 -36.42 31.61
CA GLY A 918 6.38 -37.19 32.75
C GLY A 918 6.01 -36.36 33.96
#